data_AF-A0A520S383-F1
#
_entry.id   AF-A0A520S383-F1
#
_cell.length_a   1.000
_cell.length_b   1.000
_cell.length_c   1.000
_cell.angle_alpha   90.00
_cell.angle_beta   90.00
_cell.angle_gamma   90.00
#
_symmetry.space_group_name_H-M   'P 1'
#
loop_
_entity.id
_entity.type
_entity.pdbx_description
1 polymer ?
#
loop_
_entity_poly.entity_id
_entity_poly.type
_entity_poly.pdbx_seq_one_letter_code
_entity_poly.pdbx_strand_id
1 'polypeptide(L)'
;MSIPADYAERVYAGVLGKSIGVYLGRPFEGWSYDRIQEELGDINYYVHDKLNVPLIVTDDDISGTFTFIRALDDFNSDPAISAKNIGHSWLNYIIEKRSILWWGGMGNSTEHTAFLRLKHGIDAPMSGSEKMNGKVVAEQIGAQIFIDGWALVSPGNPDQAARLAKEAASVSHDGEAVYGAVVLAVMESMAFIETDMNNLIDKALTYIPTDSIIARLIHDVRKWHAAEPDWRATRENIAANYGYDKYGGNCHMVPNHALIIHSLLHGEDDFSETMKIINTCGWDTDCNSGNVGCLMGIKNGLAGIDSGAIKGLDWRGPVADRIYVPTAEGSRGISDCVREAVSIAQLGQRVAGDEPISPKDGAQFHFAFPGSVQGFLVTDGIGQAVNSEGHSELGSRSLEVTSEGTAHCGSPVFSPSKEVTDYFQKRGYGLMASPRVHSGQVLKARCVGVDNLSVCLYLRSFGNSDEVLTFYGDTVALSAGDGKELSLTVPKEANPVFEVGIKVEGSGKLYLDWLTWEGTPEVTFTRPEHKGSWKDAPTMWRNAWINAVDSLTGWAESFRLVQNEGVGLIMQGTRDWRDYEVTADVTPHLAKRAGIAARVQGLERYYALELKSENKVQLVEVLHDETILVETDFVWEFGQTMKLSLKVHGDQLLGSINGENVLTATSNTFSDGAIGLLIEEGRTATNAISVKPVS
;
A
#
# COMPACT_ATOMS: atom_id res chain seq x y z
N MET A 1 -21.95 -8.37 -17.14
CA MET A 1 -21.03 -9.07 -18.08
C MET A 1 -20.16 -10.00 -17.24
N SER A 2 -19.77 -11.16 -17.76
CA SER A 2 -18.89 -12.09 -17.04
C SER A 2 -17.46 -11.55 -16.99
N ILE A 3 -16.80 -11.68 -15.85
CA ILE A 3 -15.38 -11.33 -15.68
C ILE A 3 -14.51 -12.16 -16.66
N PRO A 4 -13.55 -11.56 -17.39
CA PRO A 4 -12.63 -12.30 -18.26
C PRO A 4 -11.82 -13.37 -17.51
N ALA A 5 -11.48 -14.48 -18.17
CA ALA A 5 -10.75 -15.57 -17.53
C ALA A 5 -9.32 -15.19 -17.11
N ASP A 6 -8.70 -14.26 -17.84
CA ASP A 6 -7.37 -13.69 -17.58
C ASP A 6 -7.43 -12.43 -16.69
N TYR A 7 -8.58 -12.12 -16.09
CA TYR A 7 -8.81 -10.90 -15.30
C TYR A 7 -7.75 -10.65 -14.24
N ALA A 8 -7.46 -11.64 -13.38
CA ALA A 8 -6.48 -11.47 -12.30
C ALA A 8 -5.07 -11.19 -12.84
N GLU A 9 -4.69 -11.82 -13.97
CA GLU A 9 -3.39 -11.57 -14.62
C GLU A 9 -3.33 -10.17 -15.23
N ARG A 10 -4.41 -9.69 -15.85
CA ARG A 10 -4.50 -8.32 -16.35
C ARG A 10 -4.51 -7.26 -15.25
N VAL A 11 -5.16 -7.55 -14.10
CA VAL A 11 -5.07 -6.69 -12.91
C VAL A 11 -3.62 -6.62 -12.42
N TYR A 12 -2.94 -7.77 -12.34
CA TYR A 12 -1.51 -7.81 -11.99
C TYR A 12 -0.64 -7.02 -12.99
N ALA A 13 -0.88 -7.17 -14.29
CA ALA A 13 -0.16 -6.40 -15.30
C ALA A 13 -0.41 -4.89 -15.17
N GLY A 14 -1.63 -4.46 -14.84
CA GLY A 14 -1.95 -3.06 -14.55
C GLY A 14 -1.23 -2.52 -13.31
N VAL A 15 -1.30 -3.24 -12.19
CA VAL A 15 -0.59 -2.88 -10.94
C VAL A 15 0.92 -2.80 -11.14
N LEU A 16 1.49 -3.77 -11.87
CA LEU A 16 2.91 -3.80 -12.19
C LEU A 16 3.29 -2.64 -13.13
N GLY A 17 2.50 -2.41 -14.19
CA GLY A 17 2.69 -1.31 -15.12
C GLY A 17 2.66 0.06 -14.43
N LYS A 18 1.71 0.26 -13.50
CA LYS A 18 1.66 1.46 -12.65
C LYS A 18 2.93 1.65 -11.84
N SER A 19 3.35 0.60 -11.13
CA SER A 19 4.51 0.65 -10.25
C SER A 19 5.80 0.95 -11.05
N ILE A 20 5.96 0.31 -12.22
CA ILE A 20 7.07 0.58 -13.15
C ILE A 20 7.05 2.05 -13.61
N GLY A 21 5.89 2.55 -14.04
CA GLY A 21 5.74 3.95 -14.47
C GLY A 21 6.19 4.92 -13.38
N VAL A 22 5.59 4.83 -12.19
CA VAL A 22 5.93 5.68 -11.05
C VAL A 22 7.44 5.64 -10.77
N TYR A 23 8.05 4.46 -10.66
CA TYR A 23 9.49 4.34 -10.38
C TYR A 23 10.40 4.85 -11.50
N LEU A 24 9.92 4.82 -12.74
CA LEU A 24 10.63 5.40 -13.88
C LEU A 24 10.61 6.93 -13.82
N GLY A 25 9.44 7.54 -13.54
CA GLY A 25 9.24 8.99 -13.57
C GLY A 25 9.61 9.73 -12.29
N ARG A 26 9.57 9.07 -11.14
CA ARG A 26 9.77 9.69 -9.82
C ARG A 26 11.09 10.45 -9.63
N PRO A 27 12.26 9.96 -10.11
CA PRO A 27 13.54 10.58 -9.79
C PRO A 27 13.69 12.03 -10.27
N PHE A 28 12.90 12.45 -11.26
CA PHE A 28 12.97 13.76 -11.91
C PHE A 28 11.59 14.43 -12.04
N GLU A 29 10.64 14.06 -11.18
CA GLU A 29 9.34 14.73 -11.02
C GLU A 29 9.49 16.26 -11.02
N GLY A 30 8.66 16.94 -11.81
CA GLY A 30 8.63 18.39 -11.94
C GLY A 30 9.71 18.99 -12.85
N TRP A 31 10.58 18.18 -13.47
CA TRP A 31 11.58 18.70 -14.40
C TRP A 31 10.94 19.15 -15.72
N SER A 32 11.45 20.25 -16.27
CA SER A 32 11.11 20.66 -17.63
C SER A 32 11.74 19.72 -18.65
N TYR A 33 11.08 19.49 -19.77
CA TYR A 33 11.64 18.77 -20.92
C TYR A 33 13.05 19.23 -21.32
N ASP A 34 13.32 20.55 -21.38
CA ASP A 34 14.62 21.05 -21.86
C ASP A 34 15.75 20.55 -20.95
N ARG A 35 15.52 20.62 -19.64
CA ARG A 35 16.42 20.06 -18.62
C ARG A 35 16.57 18.54 -18.77
N ILE A 36 15.48 17.81 -18.98
CA ILE A 36 15.53 16.35 -19.18
C ILE A 36 16.37 16.03 -20.42
N GLN A 37 16.14 16.70 -21.55
CA GLN A 37 16.91 16.49 -22.77
C GLN A 37 18.39 16.85 -22.59
N GLU A 38 18.70 17.93 -21.89
CA GLU A 38 20.08 18.37 -21.63
C GLU A 38 20.84 17.40 -20.71
N GLU A 39 20.22 16.93 -19.63
CA GLU A 39 20.90 16.15 -18.59
C GLU A 39 20.75 14.63 -18.75
N LEU A 40 19.63 14.15 -19.30
CA LEU A 40 19.25 12.73 -19.32
C LEU A 40 19.00 12.19 -20.74
N GLY A 41 18.63 13.06 -21.69
CA GLY A 41 18.14 12.67 -23.01
C GLY A 41 16.77 11.98 -22.96
N ASP A 42 16.44 11.21 -23.99
CA ASP A 42 15.22 10.40 -24.02
C ASP A 42 15.27 9.28 -22.96
N ILE A 43 14.20 9.16 -22.18
CA ILE A 43 14.13 8.26 -21.02
C ILE A 43 13.84 6.82 -21.46
N ASN A 44 14.90 6.04 -21.72
CA ASN A 44 14.83 4.63 -22.10
C ASN A 44 15.46 3.70 -21.06
N TYR A 45 15.47 4.10 -19.79
CA TYR A 45 16.15 3.40 -18.70
C TYR A 45 15.67 3.94 -17.36
N TYR A 46 15.84 3.19 -16.27
CA TYR A 46 15.59 3.69 -14.92
C TYR A 46 16.61 4.78 -14.55
N VAL A 47 16.13 5.98 -14.25
CA VAL A 47 16.98 7.17 -14.00
C VAL A 47 17.59 7.18 -12.59
N HIS A 48 17.02 6.42 -11.65
CA HIS A 48 17.36 6.46 -10.23
C HIS A 48 18.87 6.40 -9.93
N ASP A 49 19.63 5.53 -10.60
CA ASP A 49 21.09 5.41 -10.44
C ASP A 49 21.84 6.68 -10.86
N LYS A 50 21.41 7.35 -11.94
CA LYS A 50 22.04 8.59 -12.41
C LYS A 50 21.84 9.75 -11.43
N LEU A 51 20.74 9.73 -10.69
CA LEU A 51 20.40 10.75 -9.70
C LEU A 51 20.71 10.33 -8.26
N ASN A 52 21.28 9.13 -8.07
CA ASN A 52 21.63 8.57 -6.76
C ASN A 52 20.46 8.58 -5.77
N VAL A 53 19.29 8.12 -6.24
CA VAL A 53 18.08 7.93 -5.43
C VAL A 53 17.62 6.47 -5.50
N PRO A 54 16.88 5.96 -4.52
CA PRO A 54 16.33 4.61 -4.57
C PRO A 54 15.36 4.44 -5.75
N LEU A 55 15.34 3.24 -6.33
CA LEU A 55 14.34 2.87 -7.33
C LEU A 55 12.96 2.69 -6.69
N ILE A 56 12.89 1.88 -5.63
CA ILE A 56 11.63 1.63 -4.91
C ILE A 56 11.43 2.75 -3.90
N VAL A 57 10.37 3.54 -4.09
CA VAL A 57 10.07 4.72 -3.27
C VAL A 57 8.69 4.65 -2.63
N THR A 58 8.51 5.37 -1.53
CA THR A 58 7.18 5.76 -1.06
C THR A 58 6.67 6.89 -1.95
N ASP A 59 5.45 6.74 -2.43
CA ASP A 59 4.85 7.68 -3.36
C ASP A 59 3.32 7.71 -3.23
N ASP A 60 2.72 8.89 -3.44
CA ASP A 60 1.28 9.07 -3.36
C ASP A 60 0.52 8.37 -4.48
N ASP A 61 1.09 8.27 -5.68
CA ASP A 61 0.52 7.52 -6.80
C ASP A 61 0.26 6.07 -6.46
N ILE A 62 1.22 5.44 -5.78
CA ILE A 62 1.13 4.04 -5.34
C ILE A 62 0.22 3.95 -4.12
N SER A 63 0.50 4.77 -3.11
CA SER A 63 -0.16 4.66 -1.81
C SER A 63 -1.65 4.96 -1.91
N GLY A 64 -2.03 6.03 -2.61
CA GLY A 64 -3.42 6.46 -2.78
C GLY A 64 -4.21 5.47 -3.63
N THR A 65 -3.66 5.03 -4.77
CA THR A 65 -4.33 4.07 -5.66
C THR A 65 -4.68 2.78 -4.94
N PHE A 66 -3.74 2.21 -4.18
CA PHE A 66 -3.94 0.91 -3.53
C PHE A 66 -4.60 1.01 -2.15
N THR A 67 -4.67 2.21 -1.55
CA THR A 67 -5.34 2.41 -0.25
C THR A 67 -6.79 2.88 -0.41
N PHE A 68 -7.10 3.82 -1.30
CA PHE A 68 -8.44 4.41 -1.33
C PHE A 68 -9.52 3.44 -1.83
N ILE A 69 -9.16 2.49 -2.69
CA ILE A 69 -10.07 1.43 -3.14
C ILE A 69 -10.56 0.52 -1.99
N ARG A 70 -9.86 0.51 -0.85
CA ARG A 70 -10.27 -0.22 0.35
C ARG A 70 -11.63 0.21 0.89
N ALA A 71 -12.10 1.40 0.52
CA ALA A 71 -13.46 1.82 0.80
C ALA A 71 -14.50 0.82 0.29
N LEU A 72 -14.25 0.09 -0.80
CA LEU A 72 -15.16 -0.98 -1.21
C LEU A 72 -15.26 -2.08 -0.14
N ASP A 73 -14.16 -2.54 0.44
CA ASP A 73 -14.22 -3.55 1.51
C ASP A 73 -14.79 -3.00 2.81
N ASP A 74 -14.51 -1.73 3.15
CA ASP A 74 -15.07 -1.07 4.33
C ASP A 74 -16.59 -0.96 4.28
N PHE A 75 -17.16 -0.89 3.07
CA PHE A 75 -18.58 -0.69 2.77
C PHE A 75 -19.18 -1.86 1.97
N ASN A 76 -18.79 -3.10 2.31
CA ASN A 76 -19.43 -4.35 1.87
C ASN A 76 -19.40 -4.62 0.36
N SER A 77 -18.36 -4.17 -0.32
CA SER A 77 -18.18 -4.25 -1.78
C SER A 77 -19.38 -3.68 -2.55
N ASP A 78 -20.08 -2.70 -1.98
CA ASP A 78 -21.24 -2.10 -2.62
C ASP A 78 -20.79 -1.34 -3.87
N PRO A 79 -21.21 -1.76 -5.08
CA PRO A 79 -20.91 -0.98 -6.27
C PRO A 79 -21.41 0.45 -6.06
N ALA A 80 -22.60 0.68 -5.47
CA ALA A 80 -23.22 1.98 -5.27
C ALA A 80 -22.57 2.88 -4.21
N ILE A 81 -21.35 2.57 -3.75
CA ILE A 81 -20.58 3.38 -2.79
C ILE A 81 -20.54 4.86 -3.19
N SER A 82 -20.72 5.74 -2.20
CA SER A 82 -20.74 7.19 -2.38
C SER A 82 -19.41 7.86 -2.05
N ALA A 83 -19.18 9.07 -2.56
CA ALA A 83 -18.02 9.89 -2.22
C ALA A 83 -17.89 10.08 -0.70
N LYS A 84 -19.00 10.22 0.04
CA LYS A 84 -19.00 10.32 1.50
C LYS A 84 -18.35 9.09 2.15
N ASN A 85 -18.75 7.89 1.73
CA ASN A 85 -18.18 6.64 2.25
C ASN A 85 -16.67 6.57 1.96
N ILE A 86 -16.25 6.96 0.75
CA ILE A 86 -14.82 6.98 0.39
C ILE A 86 -14.06 8.01 1.24
N GLY A 87 -14.65 9.18 1.53
CA GLY A 87 -14.11 10.19 2.44
C GLY A 87 -13.97 9.69 3.89
N HIS A 88 -14.85 8.82 4.36
CA HIS A 88 -14.69 8.14 5.65
C HIS A 88 -13.49 7.18 5.65
N SER A 89 -13.28 6.43 4.57
CA SER A 89 -12.07 5.59 4.45
C SER A 89 -10.79 6.43 4.37
N TRP A 90 -10.82 7.64 3.80
CA TRP A 90 -9.69 8.57 3.86
C TRP A 90 -9.30 8.90 5.31
N LEU A 91 -10.27 9.23 6.18
CA LEU A 91 -10.03 9.51 7.59
C LEU A 91 -9.49 8.28 8.35
N ASN A 92 -9.95 7.08 7.99
CA ASN A 92 -9.45 5.84 8.59
C ASN A 92 -7.99 5.51 8.19
N TYR A 93 -7.58 5.83 6.96
CA TYR A 93 -6.31 5.33 6.41
C TYR A 93 -5.20 6.38 6.27
N ILE A 94 -5.54 7.67 6.16
CA ILE A 94 -4.55 8.74 6.04
C ILE A 94 -4.05 9.14 7.43
N ILE A 95 -2.75 9.07 7.62
CA ILE A 95 -2.08 9.59 8.81
C ILE A 95 -1.65 11.02 8.51
N GLU A 96 -2.26 11.96 9.21
CA GLU A 96 -2.03 13.39 9.01
C GLU A 96 -0.53 13.73 9.02
N LYS A 97 -0.08 14.47 7.99
CA LYS A 97 1.31 14.94 7.79
C LYS A 97 2.36 13.83 7.62
N ARG A 98 1.96 12.58 7.38
CA ARG A 98 2.89 11.44 7.36
C ARG A 98 2.70 10.46 6.21
N SER A 99 1.46 10.20 5.77
CA SER A 99 1.20 9.20 4.72
C SER A 99 0.31 9.73 3.60
N ILE A 100 0.41 9.03 2.46
CA ILE A 100 -0.43 9.09 1.26
C ILE A 100 -0.52 10.44 0.54
N LEU A 101 -0.72 11.57 1.22
CA LEU A 101 -0.97 12.85 0.56
C LEU A 101 0.30 13.70 0.46
N TRP A 102 0.38 14.52 -0.57
CA TRP A 102 1.29 15.66 -0.56
C TRP A 102 0.81 16.70 0.46
N TRP A 103 1.55 16.89 1.55
CA TRP A 103 1.17 17.78 2.65
C TRP A 103 1.46 19.28 2.38
N GLY A 104 1.08 19.77 1.19
CA GLY A 104 1.38 21.11 0.69
C GLY A 104 0.60 22.27 1.33
N GLY A 105 -0.50 21.98 2.03
CA GLY A 105 -1.26 22.93 2.85
C GLY A 105 -2.63 23.29 2.26
N MET A 106 -3.49 23.85 3.11
CA MET A 106 -4.84 24.32 2.75
C MET A 106 -4.80 25.35 1.61
N GLY A 107 -5.56 25.12 0.54
CA GLY A 107 -5.63 25.95 -0.66
C GLY A 107 -4.44 25.83 -1.62
N ASN A 108 -3.45 25.00 -1.29
CA ASN A 108 -2.25 24.77 -2.10
C ASN A 108 -2.16 23.31 -2.60
N SER A 109 -2.43 22.34 -1.71
CA SER A 109 -2.66 20.93 -2.07
C SER A 109 -4.15 20.64 -2.02
N THR A 110 -4.67 20.04 -3.08
CA THR A 110 -6.10 19.74 -3.23
C THR A 110 -6.57 18.67 -2.27
N GLU A 111 -5.82 17.57 -2.17
CA GLU A 111 -6.10 16.45 -1.30
C GLU A 111 -5.92 16.82 0.17
N HIS A 112 -4.85 17.56 0.51
CA HIS A 112 -4.67 18.04 1.89
C HIS A 112 -5.80 19.01 2.27
N THR A 113 -6.23 19.88 1.36
CA THR A 113 -7.39 20.75 1.58
C THR A 113 -8.64 19.92 1.87
N ALA A 114 -8.94 18.93 1.03
CA ALA A 114 -10.10 18.05 1.20
C ALA A 114 -10.03 17.23 2.50
N PHE A 115 -8.86 16.70 2.86
CA PHE A 115 -8.64 15.99 4.12
C PHE A 115 -8.95 16.87 5.34
N LEU A 116 -8.47 18.13 5.34
CA LEU A 116 -8.79 19.08 6.42
C LEU A 116 -10.28 19.44 6.47
N ARG A 117 -11.00 19.42 5.33
CA ARG A 117 -12.46 19.59 5.29
C ARG A 117 -13.17 18.40 5.92
N LEU A 118 -12.80 17.18 5.52
CA LEU A 118 -13.35 15.94 6.08
C LEU A 118 -13.14 15.89 7.60
N LYS A 119 -11.91 16.17 8.08
CA LYS A 119 -11.57 16.21 9.50
C LYS A 119 -12.41 17.23 10.30
N HIS A 120 -12.86 18.30 9.66
CA HIS A 120 -13.73 19.32 10.25
C HIS A 120 -15.23 19.08 9.97
N GLY A 121 -15.62 17.85 9.62
CA GLY A 121 -17.01 17.42 9.50
C GLY A 121 -17.69 17.85 8.19
N ILE A 122 -16.93 18.18 7.14
CA ILE A 122 -17.48 18.47 5.81
C ILE A 122 -17.36 17.23 4.96
N ASP A 123 -18.50 16.57 4.72
CA ASP A 123 -18.58 15.35 3.92
C ASP A 123 -18.17 15.58 2.46
N ALA A 124 -17.61 14.55 1.84
CA ALA A 124 -17.53 14.46 0.39
C ALA A 124 -18.94 14.32 -0.23
N PRO A 125 -19.19 14.90 -1.42
CA PRO A 125 -18.22 15.56 -2.31
C PRO A 125 -17.96 17.04 -2.02
N MET A 126 -18.61 17.62 -0.99
CA MET A 126 -18.46 19.04 -0.67
C MET A 126 -17.02 19.38 -0.26
N SER A 127 -16.31 18.44 0.38
CA SER A 127 -14.89 18.54 0.72
C SER A 127 -13.98 18.83 -0.47
N GLY A 128 -14.28 18.29 -1.66
CA GLY A 128 -13.49 18.43 -2.88
C GLY A 128 -13.99 19.49 -3.87
N SER A 129 -15.24 19.94 -3.72
CA SER A 129 -15.90 20.78 -4.73
C SER A 129 -15.22 22.12 -5.06
N GLU A 130 -15.46 22.59 -6.29
CA GLU A 130 -15.10 23.95 -6.71
C GLU A 130 -15.82 25.01 -5.86
N LYS A 131 -17.07 24.73 -5.46
CA LYS A 131 -17.89 25.67 -4.67
C LYS A 131 -17.21 26.02 -3.34
N MET A 132 -16.52 25.07 -2.73
CA MET A 132 -15.86 25.26 -1.44
C MET A 132 -14.40 25.67 -1.55
N ASN A 133 -13.68 25.15 -2.54
CA ASN A 133 -12.21 25.30 -2.64
C ASN A 133 -11.78 26.27 -3.75
N GLY A 134 -12.71 26.69 -4.61
CA GLY A 134 -12.41 27.43 -5.82
C GLY A 134 -11.91 26.51 -6.93
N LYS A 135 -12.11 26.95 -8.18
CA LYS A 135 -11.81 26.16 -9.38
C LYS A 135 -10.35 25.71 -9.47
N VAL A 136 -9.42 26.64 -9.24
CA VAL A 136 -7.97 26.36 -9.33
C VAL A 136 -7.55 25.22 -8.42
N VAL A 137 -8.04 25.18 -7.17
CA VAL A 137 -7.69 24.10 -6.23
C VAL A 137 -8.39 22.81 -6.62
N ALA A 138 -9.66 22.83 -7.00
CA ALA A 138 -10.42 21.61 -7.26
C ALA A 138 -10.00 20.87 -8.55
N GLU A 139 -9.32 21.54 -9.50
CA GLU A 139 -8.96 20.99 -10.82
C GLU A 139 -7.48 20.55 -10.96
N GLN A 140 -6.80 20.29 -9.85
CA GLN A 140 -5.43 19.71 -9.89
C GLN A 140 -5.45 18.23 -10.31
N ILE A 141 -4.27 17.66 -10.55
CA ILE A 141 -4.07 16.33 -11.18
C ILE A 141 -4.52 15.13 -10.33
N GLY A 142 -4.61 15.26 -9.00
CA GLY A 142 -4.73 14.10 -8.10
C GLY A 142 -5.96 13.21 -8.29
N ALA A 143 -7.05 13.75 -8.86
CA ALA A 143 -8.23 12.95 -9.23
C ALA A 143 -7.88 11.77 -10.14
N GLN A 144 -6.95 11.98 -11.07
CA GLN A 144 -6.51 10.97 -12.04
C GLN A 144 -5.43 10.07 -11.44
N ILE A 145 -4.57 10.63 -10.58
CA ILE A 145 -3.47 9.90 -9.92
C ILE A 145 -3.99 8.61 -9.25
N PHE A 146 -5.08 8.70 -8.50
CA PHE A 146 -5.56 7.58 -7.68
C PHE A 146 -6.60 6.67 -8.35
N ILE A 147 -6.94 6.92 -9.62
CA ILE A 147 -8.19 6.40 -10.19
C ILE A 147 -8.14 4.93 -10.61
N ASP A 148 -6.95 4.43 -10.90
CA ASP A 148 -6.79 3.17 -11.64
C ASP A 148 -7.39 1.97 -10.90
N GLY A 149 -7.29 1.95 -9.56
CA GLY A 149 -7.91 0.90 -8.74
C GLY A 149 -9.41 0.74 -9.01
N TRP A 150 -10.13 1.86 -9.19
CA TRP A 150 -11.58 1.87 -9.42
C TRP A 150 -11.97 1.32 -10.80
N ALA A 151 -11.07 1.43 -11.78
CA ALA A 151 -11.21 0.80 -13.08
C ALA A 151 -10.90 -0.70 -13.04
N LEU A 152 -9.87 -1.08 -12.29
CA LEU A 152 -9.43 -2.47 -12.14
C LEU A 152 -10.51 -3.37 -11.50
N VAL A 153 -11.39 -2.84 -10.66
CA VAL A 153 -12.56 -3.58 -10.11
C VAL A 153 -13.77 -3.60 -11.04
N SER A 154 -13.66 -3.01 -12.23
CA SER A 154 -14.76 -2.84 -13.17
C SER A 154 -14.42 -3.40 -14.58
N PRO A 155 -13.91 -4.64 -14.72
CA PRO A 155 -13.43 -5.15 -16.00
C PRO A 155 -14.55 -5.20 -17.06
N GLY A 156 -14.36 -4.51 -18.18
CA GLY A 156 -15.33 -4.43 -19.28
C GLY A 156 -16.64 -3.73 -18.92
N ASN A 157 -16.70 -3.01 -17.79
CA ASN A 157 -17.90 -2.32 -17.31
C ASN A 157 -17.67 -0.80 -17.18
N PRO A 158 -17.76 -0.05 -18.30
CA PRO A 158 -17.44 1.37 -18.32
C PRO A 158 -18.42 2.23 -17.51
N ASP A 159 -19.69 1.82 -17.40
CA ASP A 159 -20.68 2.55 -16.60
C ASP A 159 -20.34 2.50 -15.11
N GLN A 160 -19.91 1.33 -14.63
CA GLN A 160 -19.46 1.16 -13.26
C GLN A 160 -18.15 1.93 -13.01
N ALA A 161 -17.18 1.80 -13.91
CA ALA A 161 -15.91 2.49 -13.81
C ALA A 161 -16.09 4.02 -13.75
N ALA A 162 -16.89 4.58 -14.66
CA ALA A 162 -17.20 6.02 -14.68
C ALA A 162 -17.85 6.49 -13.37
N ARG A 163 -18.80 5.70 -12.84
CA ARG A 163 -19.48 6.06 -11.58
C ARG A 163 -18.54 6.00 -10.38
N LEU A 164 -17.80 4.90 -10.22
CA LEU A 164 -16.84 4.75 -9.13
C LEU A 164 -15.75 5.81 -9.20
N ALA A 165 -15.22 6.08 -10.39
CA ALA A 165 -14.23 7.12 -10.62
C ALA A 165 -14.75 8.51 -10.24
N LYS A 166 -15.99 8.83 -10.63
CA LYS A 166 -16.63 10.09 -10.25
C LYS A 166 -16.77 10.23 -8.73
N GLU A 167 -17.29 9.22 -8.04
CA GLU A 167 -17.46 9.25 -6.58
C GLU A 167 -16.11 9.37 -5.87
N ALA A 168 -15.09 8.62 -6.31
CA ALA A 168 -13.75 8.65 -5.74
C ALA A 168 -13.04 10.00 -5.97
N ALA A 169 -13.04 10.50 -7.20
CA ALA A 169 -12.42 11.79 -7.53
C ALA A 169 -13.10 12.95 -6.78
N SER A 170 -14.42 12.89 -6.61
CA SER A 170 -15.20 13.96 -5.97
C SER A 170 -14.93 14.12 -4.46
N VAL A 171 -14.18 13.19 -3.84
CA VAL A 171 -13.73 13.35 -2.44
C VAL A 171 -12.85 14.58 -2.30
N SER A 172 -11.98 14.85 -3.28
CA SER A 172 -11.01 15.95 -3.23
C SER A 172 -11.05 16.91 -4.42
N HIS A 173 -11.65 16.51 -5.54
CA HIS A 173 -11.62 17.26 -6.79
C HIS A 173 -13.01 17.50 -7.37
N ASP A 174 -13.09 18.35 -8.39
CA ASP A 174 -14.31 18.68 -9.12
C ASP A 174 -13.96 19.16 -10.54
N GLY A 175 -14.97 19.43 -11.38
CA GLY A 175 -14.75 20.01 -12.71
C GLY A 175 -13.92 19.13 -13.67
N GLU A 176 -12.98 19.75 -14.38
CA GLU A 176 -12.15 19.06 -15.39
C GLU A 176 -11.28 17.94 -14.79
N ALA A 177 -10.92 18.02 -13.50
CA ALA A 177 -10.20 16.95 -12.81
C ALA A 177 -11.04 15.66 -12.72
N VAL A 178 -12.33 15.78 -12.42
CA VAL A 178 -13.23 14.60 -12.41
C VAL A 178 -13.42 14.06 -13.82
N TYR A 179 -13.51 14.92 -14.84
CA TYR A 179 -13.64 14.47 -16.23
C TYR A 179 -12.41 13.69 -16.71
N GLY A 180 -11.19 14.18 -16.43
CA GLY A 180 -9.95 13.47 -16.75
C GLY A 180 -9.87 12.10 -16.08
N ALA A 181 -10.22 12.03 -14.79
CA ALA A 181 -10.26 10.77 -14.04
C ALA A 181 -11.28 9.77 -14.62
N VAL A 182 -12.49 10.24 -14.98
CA VAL A 182 -13.52 9.40 -15.62
C VAL A 182 -13.05 8.89 -16.98
N VAL A 183 -12.42 9.71 -17.81
CA VAL A 183 -11.87 9.28 -19.10
C VAL A 183 -10.91 8.12 -18.92
N LEU A 184 -9.92 8.28 -18.04
CA LEU A 184 -8.91 7.26 -17.80
C LEU A 184 -9.53 5.97 -17.26
N ALA A 185 -10.40 6.06 -16.25
CA ALA A 185 -11.04 4.88 -15.65
C ALA A 185 -11.90 4.11 -16.66
N VAL A 186 -12.59 4.80 -17.56
CA VAL A 186 -13.36 4.15 -18.64
C VAL A 186 -12.44 3.47 -19.64
N MET A 187 -11.32 4.11 -20.03
CA MET A 187 -10.33 3.50 -20.92
C MET A 187 -9.75 2.22 -20.31
N GLU A 188 -9.34 2.25 -19.05
CA GLU A 188 -8.77 1.10 -18.34
C GLU A 188 -9.78 -0.03 -18.14
N SER A 189 -11.02 0.29 -17.77
CA SER A 189 -12.10 -0.68 -17.68
C SER A 189 -12.37 -1.36 -19.02
N MET A 190 -12.39 -0.59 -20.11
CA MET A 190 -12.61 -1.12 -21.46
C MET A 190 -11.42 -1.90 -22.00
N ALA A 191 -10.19 -1.60 -21.57
CA ALA A 191 -8.97 -2.27 -22.00
C ALA A 191 -8.94 -3.78 -21.71
N PHE A 192 -9.80 -4.27 -20.80
CA PHE A 192 -10.01 -5.70 -20.59
C PHE A 192 -10.67 -6.43 -21.78
N ILE A 193 -11.36 -5.70 -22.66
CA ILE A 193 -12.15 -6.28 -23.77
C ILE A 193 -11.93 -5.59 -25.13
N GLU A 194 -11.23 -4.45 -25.16
CA GLU A 194 -10.93 -3.67 -26.37
C GLU A 194 -9.43 -3.38 -26.44
N THR A 195 -8.85 -3.56 -27.62
CA THR A 195 -7.42 -3.43 -27.87
C THR A 195 -7.08 -2.25 -28.78
N ASP A 196 -8.05 -1.61 -29.43
CA ASP A 196 -7.81 -0.41 -30.22
C ASP A 196 -7.86 0.85 -29.34
N MET A 197 -6.75 1.61 -29.31
CA MET A 197 -6.61 2.79 -28.47
C MET A 197 -7.62 3.90 -28.83
N ASN A 198 -7.95 4.07 -30.11
CA ASN A 198 -8.91 5.09 -30.52
C ASN A 198 -10.33 4.71 -30.07
N ASN A 199 -10.71 3.43 -30.14
CA ASN A 199 -11.99 2.95 -29.63
C ASN A 199 -12.12 3.15 -28.10
N LEU A 200 -11.04 2.93 -27.34
CA LEU A 200 -11.01 3.23 -25.90
C LEU A 200 -11.27 4.71 -25.64
N ILE A 201 -10.57 5.60 -26.34
CA ILE A 201 -10.74 7.06 -26.25
C ILE A 201 -12.16 7.47 -26.65
N ASP A 202 -12.66 6.96 -27.79
CA ASP A 202 -13.99 7.28 -28.30
C ASP A 202 -15.08 6.86 -27.31
N LYS A 203 -14.93 5.68 -26.67
CA LYS A 203 -15.85 5.23 -25.62
C LYS A 203 -15.79 6.14 -24.39
N ALA A 204 -14.60 6.51 -23.93
CA ALA A 204 -14.41 7.37 -22.77
C ALA A 204 -15.00 8.78 -22.94
N LEU A 205 -14.86 9.36 -24.14
CA LEU A 205 -15.45 10.67 -24.47
C LEU A 205 -16.98 10.70 -24.35
N THR A 206 -17.67 9.54 -24.40
CA THR A 206 -19.13 9.47 -24.20
C THR A 206 -19.56 9.68 -22.74
N TYR A 207 -18.64 9.67 -21.78
CA TYR A 207 -18.94 9.80 -20.34
C TYR A 207 -18.68 11.21 -19.77
N ILE A 208 -18.22 12.14 -20.60
CA ILE A 208 -17.92 13.52 -20.19
C ILE A 208 -18.69 14.55 -21.05
N PRO A 209 -18.86 15.79 -20.59
CA PRO A 209 -19.47 16.84 -21.41
C PRO A 209 -18.67 17.12 -22.68
N THR A 210 -19.35 17.20 -23.83
CA THR A 210 -18.71 17.40 -25.15
C THR A 210 -18.03 18.76 -25.31
N ASP A 211 -18.38 19.74 -24.46
CA ASP A 211 -17.84 21.09 -24.43
C ASP A 211 -16.77 21.30 -23.34
N SER A 212 -16.43 20.25 -22.58
CA SER A 212 -15.35 20.27 -21.59
C SER A 212 -13.98 20.60 -22.22
N ILE A 213 -13.06 21.11 -21.39
CA ILE A 213 -11.67 21.32 -21.81
C ILE A 213 -11.01 19.98 -22.13
N ILE A 214 -11.25 18.93 -21.32
CA ILE A 214 -10.69 17.59 -21.55
C ILE A 214 -11.13 17.01 -22.91
N ALA A 215 -12.42 17.12 -23.29
CA ALA A 215 -12.88 16.67 -24.61
C ALA A 215 -12.20 17.41 -25.76
N ARG A 216 -12.10 18.75 -25.67
CA ARG A 216 -11.43 19.57 -26.69
C ARG A 216 -9.95 19.24 -26.81
N LEU A 217 -9.27 19.10 -25.68
CA LEU A 217 -7.86 18.73 -25.59
C LEU A 217 -7.60 17.40 -26.32
N ILE A 218 -8.40 16.37 -26.05
CA ILE A 218 -8.26 15.05 -26.68
C ILE A 218 -8.43 15.15 -28.20
N HIS A 219 -9.40 15.92 -28.68
CA HIS A 219 -9.59 16.16 -30.10
C HIS A 219 -8.41 16.88 -30.76
N ASP A 220 -7.85 17.90 -30.09
CA ASP A 220 -6.67 18.61 -30.58
C ASP A 220 -5.44 17.70 -30.65
N VAL A 221 -5.18 16.90 -29.60
CA VAL A 221 -4.06 15.95 -29.59
C VAL A 221 -4.20 14.89 -30.69
N ARG A 222 -5.39 14.32 -30.91
CA ARG A 222 -5.64 13.39 -32.03
C ARG A 222 -5.40 14.05 -33.39
N LYS A 223 -5.82 15.30 -33.55
CA LYS A 223 -5.60 16.08 -34.78
C LYS A 223 -4.12 16.34 -35.02
N TRP A 224 -3.36 16.71 -33.99
CA TRP A 224 -1.93 16.95 -34.10
C TRP A 224 -1.16 15.66 -34.41
N HIS A 225 -1.47 14.57 -33.72
CA HIS A 225 -0.94 13.24 -34.01
C HIS A 225 -1.19 12.81 -35.46
N ALA A 226 -2.41 13.01 -35.98
CA ALA A 226 -2.73 12.67 -37.38
C ALA A 226 -2.00 13.54 -38.41
N ALA A 227 -1.52 14.73 -38.03
CA ALA A 227 -0.85 15.66 -38.91
C ALA A 227 0.68 15.56 -38.90
N GLU A 228 1.26 15.09 -37.79
CA GLU A 228 2.70 15.10 -37.56
C GLU A 228 3.15 13.82 -36.83
N PRO A 229 3.97 12.96 -37.46
CA PRO A 229 4.46 11.73 -36.85
C PRO A 229 5.53 11.96 -35.77
N ASP A 230 6.21 13.12 -35.73
CA ASP A 230 7.13 13.41 -34.63
C ASP A 230 6.34 13.85 -33.38
N TRP A 231 6.39 13.01 -32.34
CA TRP A 231 5.75 13.26 -31.05
C TRP A 231 6.18 14.60 -30.44
N ARG A 232 7.42 15.06 -30.68
CA ARG A 232 7.94 16.31 -30.15
C ARG A 232 7.14 17.53 -30.61
N ALA A 233 6.67 17.54 -31.85
CA ALA A 233 5.85 18.62 -32.36
C ALA A 233 4.46 18.65 -31.70
N THR A 234 3.88 17.49 -31.39
CA THR A 234 2.62 17.43 -30.62
C THR A 234 2.83 17.94 -29.20
N ARG A 235 3.94 17.55 -28.54
CA ARG A 235 4.31 18.07 -27.22
C ARG A 235 4.49 19.59 -27.21
N GLU A 236 5.14 20.17 -28.21
CA GLU A 236 5.26 21.63 -28.36
C GLU A 236 3.89 22.31 -28.49
N ASN A 237 2.97 21.72 -29.26
CA ASN A 237 1.59 22.22 -29.35
C ASN A 237 0.86 22.13 -28.01
N ILE A 238 1.05 21.06 -27.23
CA ILE A 238 0.49 20.94 -25.88
C ILE A 238 1.06 22.03 -24.97
N ALA A 239 2.37 22.24 -24.95
CA ALA A 239 2.99 23.30 -24.15
C ALA A 239 2.46 24.70 -24.52
N ALA A 240 2.27 24.98 -25.81
CA ALA A 240 1.78 26.28 -26.28
C ALA A 240 0.31 26.55 -25.92
N ASN A 241 -0.56 25.54 -26.03
CA ASN A 241 -2.01 25.71 -25.92
C ASN A 241 -2.58 25.30 -24.56
N TYR A 242 -1.93 24.36 -23.88
CA TYR A 242 -2.45 23.69 -22.67
C TYR A 242 -1.44 23.64 -21.51
N GLY A 243 -0.27 24.29 -21.62
CA GLY A 243 0.80 24.26 -20.62
C GLY A 243 0.39 24.72 -19.20
N TYR A 244 1.28 24.48 -18.24
CA TYR A 244 1.06 24.82 -16.82
C TYR A 244 0.74 26.31 -16.59
N ASP A 245 1.20 27.19 -17.49
CA ASP A 245 0.94 28.64 -17.44
C ASP A 245 -0.52 29.03 -17.74
N LYS A 246 -1.38 28.09 -18.17
CA LYS A 246 -2.76 28.38 -18.62
C LYS A 246 -3.83 28.25 -17.54
N TYR A 247 -3.65 27.39 -16.53
CA TYR A 247 -4.74 26.96 -15.65
C TYR A 247 -4.55 27.27 -14.15
N GLY A 248 -3.34 27.65 -13.74
CA GLY A 248 -3.01 27.96 -12.35
C GLY A 248 -2.89 26.72 -11.45
N GLY A 249 -2.49 26.94 -10.19
CA GLY A 249 -2.14 25.86 -9.26
C GLY A 249 -0.72 25.34 -9.49
N ASN A 250 -0.39 24.21 -8.88
CA ASN A 250 0.95 23.62 -8.92
C ASN A 250 1.08 22.56 -10.01
N CYS A 251 0.08 21.69 -10.12
CA CYS A 251 0.05 20.57 -11.05
C CYS A 251 -1.39 20.38 -11.55
N HIS A 252 -1.73 21.06 -12.64
CA HIS A 252 -3.11 21.09 -13.14
C HIS A 252 -3.45 19.82 -13.94
N MET A 253 -4.72 19.37 -13.89
CA MET A 253 -5.19 18.17 -14.61
C MET A 253 -4.91 18.24 -16.12
N VAL A 254 -5.38 19.29 -16.77
CA VAL A 254 -5.43 19.43 -18.24
C VAL A 254 -4.08 19.17 -18.96
N PRO A 255 -2.96 19.86 -18.62
CA PRO A 255 -1.67 19.62 -19.28
C PRO A 255 -1.17 18.17 -19.13
N ASN A 256 -1.34 17.58 -17.96
CA ASN A 256 -0.88 16.22 -17.69
C ASN A 256 -1.74 15.17 -18.41
N HIS A 257 -3.06 15.33 -18.39
CA HIS A 257 -3.96 14.50 -19.18
C HIS A 257 -3.65 14.58 -20.69
N ALA A 258 -3.21 15.75 -21.18
CA ALA A 258 -2.76 15.90 -22.55
C ALA A 258 -1.55 15.02 -22.87
N LEU A 259 -0.56 14.98 -21.97
CA LEU A 259 0.64 14.16 -22.13
C LEU A 259 0.31 12.67 -22.13
N ILE A 260 -0.62 12.22 -21.28
CA ILE A 260 -1.08 10.83 -21.28
C ILE A 260 -1.65 10.46 -22.65
N ILE A 261 -2.65 11.19 -23.13
CA ILE A 261 -3.29 10.91 -24.43
C ILE A 261 -2.29 11.01 -25.58
N HIS A 262 -1.38 11.99 -25.51
CA HIS A 262 -0.31 12.16 -26.46
C HIS A 262 0.62 10.96 -26.53
N SER A 263 1.11 10.48 -25.39
CA SER A 263 2.03 9.34 -25.32
C SER A 263 1.37 8.06 -25.79
N LEU A 264 0.10 7.81 -25.43
CA LEU A 264 -0.65 6.63 -25.85
C LEU A 264 -0.86 6.57 -27.37
N LEU A 265 -1.03 7.72 -28.02
CA LEU A 265 -1.19 7.80 -29.48
C LEU A 265 0.14 7.63 -30.22
N HIS A 266 1.20 8.31 -29.77
CA HIS A 266 2.51 8.27 -30.42
C HIS A 266 3.39 7.09 -29.99
N GLY A 267 2.97 6.33 -28.98
CA GLY A 267 3.68 5.17 -28.46
C GLY A 267 3.56 3.93 -29.34
N GLU A 268 2.77 3.97 -30.42
CA GLU A 268 2.59 2.88 -31.39
C GLU A 268 2.25 1.52 -30.76
N ASP A 269 1.45 1.57 -29.68
CA ASP A 269 1.07 0.42 -28.86
C ASP A 269 2.25 -0.34 -28.20
N ASP A 270 3.43 0.27 -28.14
CA ASP A 270 4.63 -0.29 -27.51
C ASP A 270 4.82 0.30 -26.11
N PHE A 271 4.88 -0.57 -25.09
CA PHE A 271 5.00 -0.14 -23.69
C PHE A 271 6.25 0.72 -23.47
N SER A 272 7.41 0.30 -24.02
CA SER A 272 8.69 0.99 -23.79
C SER A 272 8.75 2.33 -24.50
N GLU A 273 8.24 2.42 -25.73
CA GLU A 273 8.15 3.66 -26.50
C GLU A 273 7.19 4.65 -25.83
N THR A 274 6.03 4.17 -25.37
CA THR A 274 5.07 4.99 -24.62
C THR A 274 5.69 5.52 -23.32
N MET A 275 6.37 4.66 -22.55
CA MET A 275 7.11 5.05 -21.34
C MET A 275 8.20 6.08 -21.62
N LYS A 276 8.92 5.94 -22.73
CA LYS A 276 9.93 6.92 -23.17
C LYS A 276 9.28 8.27 -23.42
N ILE A 277 8.23 8.33 -24.23
CA ILE A 277 7.57 9.58 -24.61
C ILE A 277 7.01 10.28 -23.37
N ILE A 278 6.23 9.58 -22.55
CA ILE A 278 5.55 10.19 -21.39
C ILE A 278 6.55 10.76 -20.38
N ASN A 279 7.62 10.04 -20.08
CA ASN A 279 8.65 10.51 -19.14
C ASN A 279 9.50 11.63 -19.73
N THR A 280 9.81 11.57 -21.02
CA THR A 280 10.64 12.59 -21.66
C THR A 280 9.89 13.92 -21.78
N CYS A 281 8.56 13.93 -21.88
CA CYS A 281 7.75 15.14 -21.95
C CYS A 281 7.93 16.09 -20.74
N GLY A 282 8.34 15.56 -19.58
CA GLY A 282 8.54 16.30 -18.33
C GLY A 282 7.24 16.55 -17.56
N TRP A 283 7.26 17.57 -16.69
CA TRP A 283 6.17 17.88 -15.75
C TRP A 283 6.00 16.79 -14.69
N ASP A 284 4.80 16.28 -14.47
CA ASP A 284 4.47 15.31 -13.41
C ASP A 284 4.75 13.88 -13.88
N THR A 285 6.04 13.51 -13.90
CA THR A 285 6.51 12.36 -14.69
C THR A 285 6.14 11.02 -14.09
N ASP A 286 6.17 10.86 -12.77
CA ASP A 286 5.70 9.68 -12.05
C ASP A 286 4.23 9.41 -12.30
N CYS A 287 3.35 10.41 -12.11
CA CYS A 287 1.92 10.14 -12.19
C CYS A 287 1.44 9.84 -13.60
N ASN A 288 1.92 10.63 -14.56
CA ASN A 288 1.59 10.46 -15.96
C ASN A 288 2.03 9.08 -16.47
N SER A 289 3.25 8.67 -16.13
CA SER A 289 3.77 7.36 -16.52
C SER A 289 3.12 6.22 -15.74
N GLY A 290 2.75 6.43 -14.47
CA GLY A 290 2.01 5.47 -13.65
C GLY A 290 0.65 5.12 -14.25
N ASN A 291 -0.16 6.13 -14.59
CA ASN A 291 -1.47 5.93 -15.22
C ASN A 291 -1.33 5.26 -16.62
N VAL A 292 -0.41 5.74 -17.45
CA VAL A 292 -0.12 5.12 -18.76
C VAL A 292 0.32 3.67 -18.60
N GLY A 293 1.15 3.39 -17.59
CA GLY A 293 1.65 2.06 -17.29
C GLY A 293 0.54 1.11 -16.89
N CYS A 294 -0.41 1.57 -16.07
CA CYS A 294 -1.58 0.78 -15.70
C CYS A 294 -2.43 0.41 -16.92
N LEU A 295 -2.84 1.41 -17.72
CA LEU A 295 -3.64 1.20 -18.93
C LEU A 295 -2.96 0.24 -19.91
N MET A 296 -1.69 0.47 -20.23
CA MET A 296 -0.93 -0.37 -21.15
C MET A 296 -0.74 -1.79 -20.58
N GLY A 297 -0.56 -1.93 -19.27
CA GLY A 297 -0.48 -3.21 -18.58
C GLY A 297 -1.77 -4.02 -18.72
N ILE A 298 -2.94 -3.40 -18.52
CA ILE A 298 -4.25 -4.05 -18.70
C ILE A 298 -4.48 -4.44 -20.16
N LYS A 299 -4.19 -3.51 -21.08
CA LYS A 299 -4.48 -3.63 -22.51
C LYS A 299 -3.60 -4.65 -23.21
N ASN A 300 -2.29 -4.59 -22.97
CA ASN A 300 -1.28 -5.38 -23.69
C ASN A 300 -0.78 -6.58 -22.86
N GLY A 301 -1.17 -6.66 -21.58
CA GLY A 301 -0.78 -7.72 -20.66
C GLY A 301 0.72 -7.70 -20.34
N LEU A 302 1.16 -8.76 -19.65
CA LEU A 302 2.58 -8.94 -19.30
C LEU A 302 3.48 -9.01 -20.53
N ALA A 303 2.99 -9.58 -21.63
CA ALA A 303 3.72 -9.66 -22.89
C ALA A 303 4.08 -8.27 -23.46
N GLY A 304 3.20 -7.28 -23.29
CA GLY A 304 3.46 -5.90 -23.68
C GLY A 304 4.63 -5.29 -22.90
N ILE A 305 4.68 -5.52 -21.59
CA ILE A 305 5.77 -5.05 -20.71
C ILE A 305 7.07 -5.79 -21.06
N ASP A 306 7.01 -7.12 -21.21
CA ASP A 306 8.16 -7.99 -21.48
C ASP A 306 8.79 -7.76 -22.86
N SER A 307 8.05 -7.16 -23.80
CA SER A 307 8.57 -6.81 -25.13
C SER A 307 9.80 -5.88 -25.07
N GLY A 308 9.94 -5.09 -24.00
CA GLY A 308 11.11 -4.26 -23.75
C GLY A 308 12.41 -5.06 -23.66
N ALA A 309 12.36 -6.30 -23.17
CA ALA A 309 13.53 -7.16 -23.04
C ALA A 309 14.18 -7.47 -24.40
N ILE A 310 13.39 -7.52 -25.49
CA ILE A 310 13.89 -7.68 -26.86
C ILE A 310 14.78 -6.49 -27.27
N LYS A 311 14.53 -5.31 -26.69
CA LYS A 311 15.30 -4.08 -26.88
C LYS A 311 16.40 -3.89 -25.83
N GLY A 312 16.60 -4.88 -24.94
CA GLY A 312 17.56 -4.81 -23.83
C GLY A 312 17.05 -4.00 -22.62
N LEU A 313 15.73 -3.77 -22.53
CA LEU A 313 15.09 -3.02 -21.44
C LEU A 313 14.36 -3.99 -20.51
N ASP A 314 14.96 -4.27 -19.36
CA ASP A 314 14.30 -5.04 -18.30
C ASP A 314 13.59 -4.10 -17.32
N TRP A 315 12.27 -3.96 -17.51
CA TRP A 315 11.44 -3.15 -16.63
C TRP A 315 11.07 -3.86 -15.33
N ARG A 316 11.08 -5.20 -15.30
CA ARG A 316 10.49 -5.98 -14.20
C ARG A 316 11.53 -6.40 -13.18
N GLY A 317 12.70 -6.87 -13.64
CA GLY A 317 13.76 -7.39 -12.79
C GLY A 317 14.20 -6.42 -11.69
N PRO A 318 14.52 -5.15 -12.00
CA PRO A 318 14.91 -4.17 -10.98
C PRO A 318 13.83 -3.90 -9.93
N VAL A 319 12.55 -3.95 -10.31
CA VAL A 319 11.42 -3.73 -9.41
C VAL A 319 11.17 -4.96 -8.53
N ALA A 320 11.24 -6.15 -9.13
CA ALA A 320 11.01 -7.44 -8.47
C ALA A 320 9.68 -7.48 -7.70
N ASP A 321 8.64 -6.89 -8.28
CA ASP A 321 7.30 -6.69 -7.69
C ASP A 321 7.24 -5.82 -6.43
N ARG A 322 8.34 -5.29 -5.91
CA ARG A 322 8.36 -4.57 -4.62
C ARG A 322 7.61 -3.26 -4.72
N ILE A 323 6.75 -2.99 -3.74
CA ILE A 323 6.06 -1.71 -3.60
C ILE A 323 5.98 -1.26 -2.14
N TYR A 324 5.93 0.05 -1.92
CA TYR A 324 5.73 0.66 -0.61
C TYR A 324 4.40 1.40 -0.55
N VAL A 325 3.55 1.03 0.41
CA VAL A 325 2.18 1.55 0.58
C VAL A 325 1.98 2.04 2.01
N PRO A 326 2.68 3.10 2.45
CA PRO A 326 2.52 3.63 3.82
C PRO A 326 1.08 4.13 4.06
N THR A 327 0.42 3.57 5.07
CA THR A 327 -0.96 3.87 5.46
C THR A 327 -1.18 3.53 6.95
N ALA A 328 -2.35 3.85 7.51
CA ALA A 328 -2.75 3.42 8.85
C ALA A 328 -2.77 1.89 9.02
N GLU A 329 -3.03 1.15 7.94
CA GLU A 329 -2.94 -0.32 7.90
C GLU A 329 -1.49 -0.80 7.71
N GLY A 330 -0.74 -0.84 8.81
CA GLY A 330 0.71 -1.00 8.78
C GLY A 330 1.25 -2.25 8.08
N SER A 331 0.50 -3.36 8.06
CA SER A 331 0.92 -4.61 7.41
C SER A 331 1.03 -4.51 5.89
N ARG A 332 0.55 -3.43 5.28
CA ARG A 332 0.65 -3.17 3.83
C ARG A 332 1.78 -2.19 3.46
N GLY A 333 2.42 -1.57 4.46
CA GLY A 333 3.51 -0.59 4.23
C GLY A 333 4.64 -1.14 3.36
N ILE A 334 4.93 -2.44 3.49
CA ILE A 334 5.81 -3.21 2.60
C ILE A 334 4.98 -4.29 1.93
N SER A 335 4.82 -4.18 0.62
CA SER A 335 3.94 -5.05 -0.16
C SER A 335 4.60 -5.45 -1.47
N ASP A 336 3.86 -6.18 -2.29
CA ASP A 336 4.26 -6.59 -3.63
C ASP A 336 3.08 -6.46 -4.62
N CYS A 337 3.40 -6.29 -5.90
CA CYS A 337 2.41 -6.09 -6.96
C CYS A 337 1.36 -7.21 -7.02
N VAL A 338 1.75 -8.45 -6.72
CA VAL A 338 0.82 -9.58 -6.72
C VAL A 338 -0.15 -9.52 -5.55
N ARG A 339 0.33 -9.21 -4.35
CA ARG A 339 -0.53 -9.04 -3.17
C ARG A 339 -1.61 -7.98 -3.42
N GLU A 340 -1.24 -6.85 -4.00
CA GLU A 340 -2.20 -5.79 -4.34
C GLU A 340 -3.15 -6.20 -5.46
N ALA A 341 -2.63 -6.83 -6.51
CA ALA A 341 -3.44 -7.30 -7.61
C ALA A 341 -4.48 -8.36 -7.19
N VAL A 342 -4.10 -9.30 -6.31
CA VAL A 342 -5.02 -10.29 -5.75
C VAL A 342 -6.08 -9.60 -4.90
N SER A 343 -5.70 -8.64 -4.04
CA SER A 343 -6.67 -7.89 -3.24
C SER A 343 -7.70 -7.15 -4.11
N ILE A 344 -7.24 -6.49 -5.18
CA ILE A 344 -8.08 -5.76 -6.13
C ILE A 344 -8.95 -6.71 -6.96
N ALA A 345 -8.40 -7.81 -7.46
CA ALA A 345 -9.15 -8.79 -8.24
C ALA A 345 -10.28 -9.43 -7.40
N GLN A 346 -9.98 -9.77 -6.13
CA GLN A 346 -10.98 -10.28 -5.20
C GLN A 346 -12.06 -9.24 -4.88
N LEU A 347 -11.69 -7.97 -4.75
CA LEU A 347 -12.64 -6.86 -4.65
C LEU A 347 -13.55 -6.78 -5.88
N GLY A 348 -12.99 -6.82 -7.09
CA GLY A 348 -13.75 -6.81 -8.34
C GLY A 348 -14.70 -7.99 -8.48
N GLN A 349 -14.27 -9.18 -8.05
CA GLN A 349 -15.12 -10.37 -7.96
C GLN A 349 -16.30 -10.16 -7.00
N ARG A 350 -16.06 -9.67 -5.78
CA ARG A 350 -17.15 -9.37 -4.82
C ARG A 350 -18.13 -8.32 -5.37
N VAL A 351 -17.62 -7.25 -5.97
CA VAL A 351 -18.45 -6.20 -6.59
C VAL A 351 -19.31 -6.77 -7.73
N ALA A 352 -18.80 -7.75 -8.48
CA ALA A 352 -19.55 -8.47 -9.51
C ALA A 352 -20.54 -9.50 -8.95
N GLY A 353 -20.48 -9.80 -7.65
CA GLY A 353 -21.27 -10.85 -6.99
C GLY A 353 -20.69 -12.26 -7.14
N ASP A 354 -19.42 -12.37 -7.53
CA ASP A 354 -18.68 -13.62 -7.67
C ASP A 354 -17.91 -13.97 -6.39
N GLU A 355 -17.64 -15.26 -6.19
CA GLU A 355 -16.80 -15.74 -5.08
C GLU A 355 -15.31 -15.40 -5.34
N PRO A 356 -14.62 -14.76 -4.39
CA PRO A 356 -13.21 -14.44 -4.51
C PRO A 356 -12.32 -15.66 -4.71
N ILE A 357 -11.37 -15.58 -5.63
CA ILE A 357 -10.38 -16.64 -5.86
C ILE A 357 -9.07 -16.28 -5.15
N SER A 358 -8.54 -17.22 -4.37
CA SER A 358 -7.22 -17.11 -3.73
C SER A 358 -6.27 -18.13 -4.34
N PRO A 359 -5.13 -17.71 -4.93
CA PRO A 359 -4.12 -18.66 -5.41
C PRO A 359 -3.54 -19.49 -4.27
N LYS A 360 -3.33 -20.80 -4.52
CA LYS A 360 -2.67 -21.75 -3.60
C LYS A 360 -3.16 -21.63 -2.15
N ASP A 361 -4.48 -21.70 -1.98
CA ASP A 361 -5.17 -21.64 -0.68
C ASP A 361 -4.83 -20.40 0.16
N GLY A 362 -4.53 -19.27 -0.50
CA GLY A 362 -4.24 -18.01 0.18
C GLY A 362 -2.82 -17.92 0.74
N ALA A 363 -1.86 -18.69 0.20
CA ALA A 363 -0.46 -18.52 0.55
C ALA A 363 0.01 -17.08 0.31
N GLN A 364 0.81 -16.55 1.24
CA GLN A 364 1.29 -15.16 1.20
C GLN A 364 2.22 -14.93 0.01
N PHE A 365 3.05 -15.92 -0.30
CA PHE A 365 3.87 -15.97 -1.51
C PHE A 365 3.53 -17.26 -2.26
N HIS A 366 2.95 -17.13 -3.46
CA HIS A 366 2.38 -18.24 -4.22
C HIS A 366 2.90 -18.31 -5.66
N PHE A 367 3.51 -17.24 -6.19
CA PHE A 367 4.19 -17.18 -7.49
C PHE A 367 3.33 -17.59 -8.70
N ALA A 368 2.01 -17.40 -8.60
CA ALA A 368 1.05 -17.90 -9.60
C ALA A 368 1.05 -17.07 -10.89
N PHE A 369 1.48 -15.81 -10.82
CA PHE A 369 1.50 -14.91 -11.97
C PHE A 369 2.83 -15.01 -12.75
N PRO A 370 2.80 -15.13 -14.09
CA PRO A 370 4.01 -15.25 -14.88
C PRO A 370 5.03 -14.15 -14.63
N GLY A 371 6.29 -14.52 -14.42
CA GLY A 371 7.40 -13.60 -14.17
C GLY A 371 7.40 -12.92 -12.80
N SER A 372 6.39 -13.15 -11.94
CA SER A 372 6.35 -12.57 -10.59
C SER A 372 7.31 -13.29 -9.64
N VAL A 373 8.08 -12.51 -8.89
CA VAL A 373 8.95 -12.99 -7.80
C VAL A 373 8.46 -12.54 -6.42
N GLN A 374 7.40 -11.72 -6.33
CA GLN A 374 6.79 -11.27 -5.06
C GLN A 374 7.81 -10.72 -4.04
N GLY A 375 8.77 -9.93 -4.53
CA GLY A 375 9.85 -9.36 -3.73
C GLY A 375 11.00 -10.30 -3.39
N PHE A 376 10.97 -11.58 -3.81
CA PHE A 376 12.08 -12.50 -3.58
C PHE A 376 13.30 -12.12 -4.40
N LEU A 377 14.42 -11.96 -3.70
CA LEU A 377 15.75 -11.76 -4.27
C LEU A 377 16.74 -12.67 -3.56
N VAL A 378 17.89 -12.96 -4.19
CA VAL A 378 19.03 -13.53 -3.48
C VAL A 378 19.70 -12.42 -2.68
N THR A 379 19.54 -12.45 -1.36
CA THR A 379 19.97 -11.38 -0.43
C THR A 379 21.35 -11.64 0.17
N ASP A 380 21.83 -12.89 0.12
CA ASP A 380 23.19 -13.29 0.48
C ASP A 380 23.60 -14.51 -0.35
N GLY A 381 24.89 -14.62 -0.69
CA GLY A 381 25.41 -15.64 -1.60
C GLY A 381 25.28 -15.31 -3.09
N ILE A 382 25.44 -16.32 -3.94
CA ILE A 382 25.40 -16.21 -5.41
C ILE A 382 24.26 -17.08 -5.94
N GLY A 383 23.39 -16.50 -6.77
CA GLY A 383 22.22 -17.17 -7.30
C GLY A 383 21.25 -16.21 -7.97
N GLN A 384 20.08 -16.72 -8.35
CA GLN A 384 18.96 -15.92 -8.86
C GLN A 384 17.62 -16.52 -8.47
N ALA A 385 16.58 -15.68 -8.45
CA ALA A 385 15.20 -16.08 -8.24
C ALA A 385 14.39 -15.70 -9.48
N VAL A 386 13.73 -16.67 -10.11
CA VAL A 386 12.93 -16.44 -11.32
C VAL A 386 11.64 -17.24 -11.26
N ASN A 387 10.55 -16.67 -11.74
CA ASN A 387 9.28 -17.38 -11.85
C ASN A 387 9.34 -18.46 -12.95
N SER A 388 8.87 -19.67 -12.66
CA SER A 388 8.95 -20.80 -13.60
C SER A 388 7.65 -21.62 -13.63
N GLU A 389 7.39 -22.29 -14.75
CA GLU A 389 6.25 -23.20 -14.89
C GLU A 389 6.53 -24.56 -14.25
N GLY A 390 5.49 -25.15 -13.66
CA GLY A 390 5.53 -26.45 -13.00
C GLY A 390 6.00 -26.40 -11.55
N HIS A 391 6.33 -27.57 -11.01
CA HIS A 391 6.83 -27.80 -9.65
C HIS A 391 5.92 -27.24 -8.53
N SER A 392 4.62 -27.18 -8.81
CA SER A 392 3.59 -26.65 -7.92
C SER A 392 2.48 -27.68 -7.73
N GLU A 393 2.04 -27.86 -6.48
CA GLU A 393 0.97 -28.81 -6.13
C GLU A 393 -0.43 -28.18 -6.25
N LEU A 394 -0.57 -26.91 -5.89
CA LEU A 394 -1.84 -26.18 -5.82
C LEU A 394 -2.01 -25.14 -6.95
N GLY A 395 -1.22 -25.25 -8.01
CA GLY A 395 -1.14 -24.27 -9.09
C GLY A 395 -0.19 -24.70 -10.20
N SER A 396 0.08 -23.81 -11.15
CA SER A 396 0.87 -24.13 -12.36
C SER A 396 2.29 -23.57 -12.37
N ARG A 397 2.68 -22.74 -11.40
CA ARG A 397 3.96 -22.01 -11.39
C ARG A 397 4.58 -21.98 -9.99
N SER A 398 5.88 -21.79 -9.91
CA SER A 398 6.67 -21.72 -8.68
C SER A 398 7.84 -20.75 -8.87
N LEU A 399 8.53 -20.41 -7.78
CA LEU A 399 9.77 -19.63 -7.85
C LEU A 399 10.97 -20.58 -7.99
N GLU A 400 11.62 -20.60 -9.15
CA GLU A 400 12.92 -21.25 -9.31
C GLU A 400 13.98 -20.42 -8.58
N VAL A 401 14.74 -21.09 -7.71
CA VAL A 401 15.89 -20.51 -7.01
C VAL A 401 17.12 -21.29 -7.41
N THR A 402 18.10 -20.60 -7.98
CA THR A 402 19.42 -21.18 -8.26
C THR A 402 20.42 -20.67 -7.23
N SER A 403 21.40 -21.52 -6.90
CA SER A 403 22.47 -21.18 -5.97
C SER A 403 23.82 -21.72 -6.43
N GLU A 404 24.89 -21.00 -6.11
CA GLU A 404 26.27 -21.47 -6.14
C GLU A 404 26.81 -21.53 -4.70
N GLY A 405 26.73 -22.69 -4.07
CA GLY A 405 27.12 -22.86 -2.66
C GLY A 405 25.99 -22.53 -1.69
N THR A 406 26.21 -21.61 -0.74
CA THR A 406 25.14 -21.18 0.18
C THR A 406 24.53 -19.89 -0.30
N ALA A 407 23.20 -19.83 -0.38
CA ALA A 407 22.47 -18.63 -0.75
C ALA A 407 21.20 -18.46 0.10
N HIS A 408 20.87 -17.21 0.41
CA HIS A 408 19.60 -16.84 1.03
C HIS A 408 18.73 -16.15 -0.01
N CYS A 409 17.53 -16.68 -0.22
CA CYS A 409 16.54 -16.09 -1.11
C CYS A 409 15.30 -15.74 -0.30
N GLY A 410 14.95 -14.45 -0.22
CA GLY A 410 13.87 -13.98 0.64
C GLY A 410 13.24 -12.68 0.17
N SER A 411 12.10 -12.37 0.77
CA SER A 411 11.30 -11.18 0.50
C SER A 411 11.05 -10.40 1.81
N PRO A 412 11.06 -9.06 1.76
CA PRO A 412 10.83 -8.26 2.94
C PRO A 412 9.36 -8.34 3.43
N VAL A 413 9.19 -8.46 4.75
CA VAL A 413 7.90 -8.45 5.45
C VAL A 413 7.76 -7.27 6.43
N PHE A 414 8.80 -6.44 6.50
CA PHE A 414 8.89 -5.13 7.15
C PHE A 414 9.98 -4.32 6.43
N SER A 415 10.27 -3.10 6.89
CA SER A 415 11.28 -2.24 6.28
C SER A 415 12.62 -2.98 6.17
N PRO A 416 13.20 -3.08 4.97
CA PRO A 416 14.29 -4.01 4.67
C PRO A 416 15.61 -3.65 5.35
N SER A 417 15.79 -2.39 5.74
CA SER A 417 16.97 -1.95 6.48
C SER A 417 16.72 -0.67 7.27
N LYS A 418 17.62 -0.38 8.20
CA LYS A 418 17.62 0.88 8.94
C LYS A 418 17.88 2.07 8.01
N GLU A 419 18.77 1.92 7.03
CA GLU A 419 19.12 2.95 6.05
C GLU A 419 17.92 3.32 5.18
N VAL A 420 17.15 2.33 4.72
CA VAL A 420 15.92 2.56 3.95
C VAL A 420 14.89 3.31 4.80
N THR A 421 14.72 2.89 6.05
CA THR A 421 13.81 3.57 6.99
C THR A 421 14.22 5.03 7.22
N ASP A 422 15.50 5.27 7.54
CA ASP A 422 16.05 6.60 7.81
C ASP A 422 15.99 7.52 6.57
N TYR A 423 16.09 6.95 5.36
CA TYR A 423 15.96 7.69 4.10
C TYR A 423 14.56 8.30 3.97
N PHE A 424 13.50 7.48 4.17
CA PHE A 424 12.12 7.93 3.98
C PHE A 424 11.59 8.75 5.16
N GLN A 425 12.01 8.48 6.40
CA GLN A 425 11.59 9.26 7.57
C GLN A 425 11.96 10.75 7.49
N LYS A 426 13.03 11.08 6.75
CA LYS A 426 13.49 12.46 6.56
C LYS A 426 12.74 13.18 5.42
N ARG A 427 11.84 12.48 4.72
CA ARG A 427 11.07 12.98 3.59
C ARG A 427 9.59 13.03 3.95
N GLY A 428 8.80 13.82 3.21
CA GLY A 428 7.37 14.02 3.48
C GLY A 428 6.50 12.75 3.45
N TYR A 429 6.99 11.67 2.84
CA TYR A 429 6.33 10.36 2.74
C TYR A 429 7.10 9.31 3.56
N GLY A 430 6.88 9.28 4.86
CA GLY A 430 7.53 8.30 5.73
C GLY A 430 7.14 6.87 5.38
N LEU A 431 8.13 5.96 5.32
CA LEU A 431 7.87 4.51 5.20
C LEU A 431 7.39 3.97 6.55
N MET A 432 6.10 4.13 6.82
CA MET A 432 5.44 3.56 7.99
C MET A 432 4.93 2.17 7.64
N ALA A 433 5.42 1.17 8.38
CA ALA A 433 5.04 -0.22 8.21
C ALA A 433 5.02 -0.95 9.56
N SER A 434 4.21 -1.99 9.65
CA SER A 434 4.28 -3.01 10.70
C SER A 434 4.82 -4.29 10.09
N PRO A 435 5.63 -5.08 10.82
CA PRO A 435 5.92 -6.46 10.45
C PRO A 435 4.65 -7.24 10.14
N ARG A 436 4.72 -8.11 9.12
CA ARG A 436 3.65 -9.08 8.83
C ARG A 436 3.80 -10.38 9.63
N VAL A 437 4.99 -10.64 10.15
CA VAL A 437 5.36 -11.86 10.87
C VAL A 437 5.85 -11.50 12.26
N HIS A 438 5.38 -12.23 13.27
CA HIS A 438 5.63 -11.98 14.68
C HIS A 438 5.93 -13.27 15.44
N SER A 439 6.60 -13.14 16.58
CA SER A 439 6.89 -14.25 17.50
C SER A 439 5.66 -15.09 17.83
N GLY A 440 5.85 -16.40 17.94
CA GLY A 440 4.80 -17.38 18.23
C GLY A 440 4.02 -17.88 16.99
N GLN A 441 4.10 -17.17 15.86
CA GLN A 441 3.55 -17.66 14.59
C GLN A 441 4.42 -18.77 13.99
N VAL A 442 3.87 -19.51 13.02
CA VAL A 442 4.58 -20.58 12.32
C VAL A 442 4.68 -20.24 10.84
N LEU A 443 5.90 -20.12 10.33
CA LEU A 443 6.18 -20.06 8.90
C LEU A 443 6.09 -21.47 8.33
N LYS A 444 5.46 -21.60 7.16
CA LYS A 444 5.44 -22.83 6.37
C LYS A 444 5.81 -22.55 4.93
N ALA A 445 6.50 -23.48 4.30
CA ALA A 445 6.77 -23.43 2.87
C ALA A 445 6.80 -24.83 2.28
N ARG A 446 6.61 -24.93 0.97
CA ARG A 446 6.84 -26.16 0.23
C ARG A 446 7.91 -25.92 -0.84
N CYS A 447 8.96 -26.74 -0.81
CA CYS A 447 10.04 -26.70 -1.79
C CYS A 447 10.11 -28.02 -2.57
N VAL A 448 10.45 -27.95 -3.86
CA VAL A 448 10.65 -29.11 -4.73
C VAL A 448 12.09 -29.12 -5.21
N GLY A 449 12.81 -30.22 -4.95
CA GLY A 449 14.17 -30.42 -5.42
C GLY A 449 14.22 -30.84 -6.89
N VAL A 450 15.21 -30.34 -7.63
CA VAL A 450 15.66 -30.97 -8.89
C VAL A 450 17.08 -31.49 -8.75
N ASP A 451 17.93 -30.73 -8.08
CA ASP A 451 19.25 -31.19 -7.67
C ASP A 451 19.24 -31.66 -6.19
N ASN A 452 20.28 -32.39 -5.80
CA ASN A 452 20.48 -32.79 -4.41
C ASN A 452 21.01 -31.58 -3.61
N LEU A 453 20.10 -30.87 -2.96
CA LEU A 453 20.37 -29.66 -2.19
C LEU A 453 19.85 -29.83 -0.77
N SER A 454 20.38 -29.05 0.17
CA SER A 454 19.77 -28.90 1.49
C SER A 454 19.08 -27.55 1.57
N VAL A 455 17.88 -27.51 2.15
CA VAL A 455 17.07 -26.29 2.27
C VAL A 455 16.53 -26.17 3.69
N CYS A 456 16.43 -24.94 4.19
CA CYS A 456 15.61 -24.63 5.35
C CYS A 456 14.89 -23.29 5.17
N LEU A 457 13.79 -23.11 5.91
CA LEU A 457 13.22 -21.77 6.12
C LEU A 457 14.18 -20.94 6.96
N TYR A 458 14.25 -19.65 6.66
CA TYR A 458 14.88 -18.67 7.55
C TYR A 458 14.00 -17.43 7.67
N LEU A 459 14.29 -16.68 8.72
CA LEU A 459 13.82 -15.31 8.87
C LEU A 459 14.94 -14.42 9.40
N ARG A 460 14.87 -13.12 9.11
CA ARG A 460 15.73 -12.10 9.72
C ARG A 460 14.91 -11.11 10.51
N SER A 461 15.44 -10.70 11.65
CA SER A 461 14.86 -9.65 12.49
C SER A 461 15.92 -8.64 12.89
N PHE A 462 15.48 -7.47 13.34
CA PHE A 462 16.38 -6.55 14.03
C PHE A 462 16.55 -6.99 15.49
N GLY A 463 17.78 -6.89 15.99
CA GLY A 463 18.15 -7.17 17.38
C GLY A 463 18.16 -5.92 18.26
N ASN A 464 18.78 -6.05 19.43
CA ASN A 464 18.70 -5.03 20.48
C ASN A 464 19.52 -3.75 20.19
N SER A 465 20.37 -3.78 19.18
CA SER A 465 21.17 -2.65 18.68
C SER A 465 20.90 -2.39 17.20
N ASP A 466 19.72 -2.78 16.70
CA ASP A 466 19.36 -2.81 15.27
C ASP A 466 20.28 -3.70 14.40
N GLU A 467 21.05 -4.62 15.01
CA GLU A 467 21.81 -5.63 14.27
C GLU A 467 20.87 -6.65 13.61
N VAL A 468 21.30 -7.24 12.49
CA VAL A 468 20.53 -8.30 11.84
C VAL A 468 20.76 -9.62 12.57
N LEU A 469 19.68 -10.18 13.10
CA LEU A 469 19.63 -11.55 13.63
C LEU A 469 19.02 -12.46 12.58
N THR A 470 19.60 -13.65 12.38
CA THR A 470 19.07 -14.66 11.45
C THR A 470 18.72 -15.94 12.21
N PHE A 471 17.51 -16.44 11.97
CA PHE A 471 16.99 -17.67 12.57
C PHE A 471 16.69 -18.68 11.48
N TYR A 472 16.98 -19.95 11.74
CA TYR A 472 16.84 -21.04 10.80
C TYR A 472 15.89 -22.10 11.35
N GLY A 473 15.04 -22.67 10.48
CA GLY A 473 14.31 -23.89 10.75
C GLY A 473 15.18 -25.13 10.53
N ASP A 474 14.56 -26.29 10.62
CA ASP A 474 15.24 -27.56 10.37
C ASP A 474 15.69 -27.68 8.91
N THR A 475 16.94 -28.12 8.71
CA THR A 475 17.48 -28.39 7.38
C THR A 475 16.94 -29.71 6.84
N VAL A 476 16.36 -29.65 5.64
CA VAL A 476 15.81 -30.80 4.92
C VAL A 476 16.63 -31.02 3.65
N ALA A 477 17.03 -32.27 3.41
CA ALA A 477 17.62 -32.67 2.14
C ALA A 477 16.51 -32.83 1.09
N LEU A 478 16.67 -32.16 -0.04
CA LEU A 478 15.85 -32.32 -1.22
C LEU A 478 16.52 -33.28 -2.19
N SER A 479 15.69 -34.10 -2.84
CA SER A 479 16.11 -34.96 -3.95
C SER A 479 15.23 -34.66 -5.18
N ALA A 480 15.70 -35.05 -6.36
CA ALA A 480 15.03 -34.75 -7.62
C ALA A 480 13.57 -35.23 -7.63
N GLY A 481 12.63 -34.30 -7.84
CA GLY A 481 11.19 -34.55 -7.92
C GLY A 481 10.47 -34.70 -6.57
N ASP A 482 11.17 -34.59 -5.45
CA ASP A 482 10.59 -34.71 -4.10
C ASP A 482 10.17 -33.34 -3.57
N GLY A 483 8.88 -33.18 -3.27
CA GLY A 483 8.32 -32.01 -2.61
C GLY A 483 8.38 -32.17 -1.09
N LYS A 484 8.99 -31.21 -0.40
CA LYS A 484 9.09 -31.19 1.07
C LYS A 484 8.46 -29.93 1.63
N GLU A 485 7.67 -30.12 2.68
CA GLU A 485 7.24 -29.02 3.53
C GLU A 485 8.30 -28.68 4.57
N LEU A 486 8.48 -27.38 4.79
CA LEU A 486 9.38 -26.77 5.74
C LEU A 486 8.53 -26.03 6.78
N SER A 487 8.99 -26.00 8.02
CA SER A 487 8.32 -25.28 9.10
C SER A 487 9.34 -24.56 9.98
N LEU A 488 8.99 -23.35 10.42
CA LEU A 488 9.78 -22.57 11.39
C LEU A 488 8.85 -21.79 12.30
N THR A 489 8.84 -22.14 13.59
CA THR A 489 8.18 -21.32 14.62
C THR A 489 9.00 -20.06 14.85
N VAL A 490 8.37 -18.90 14.75
CA VAL A 490 9.03 -17.60 14.92
C VAL A 490 9.46 -17.42 16.38
N PRO A 491 10.78 -17.30 16.66
CA PRO A 491 11.30 -17.21 18.03
C PRO A 491 10.82 -15.96 18.78
N LYS A 492 10.87 -16.01 20.12
CA LYS A 492 10.43 -14.88 20.98
C LYS A 492 11.32 -13.65 20.84
N GLU A 493 12.58 -13.85 20.46
CA GLU A 493 13.58 -12.81 20.26
C GLU A 493 13.46 -12.13 18.88
N ALA A 494 12.70 -12.71 17.95
CA ALA A 494 12.59 -12.22 16.58
C ALA A 494 11.59 -11.07 16.48
N ASN A 495 12.02 -9.84 16.79
CA ASN A 495 11.15 -8.67 16.73
C ASN A 495 11.93 -7.35 16.54
N PRO A 496 11.65 -6.55 15.49
CA PRO A 496 10.73 -6.82 14.38
C PRO A 496 11.34 -7.75 13.32
N VAL A 497 10.57 -8.74 12.86
CA VAL A 497 10.92 -9.57 11.68
C VAL A 497 10.81 -8.73 10.42
N PHE A 498 11.83 -8.74 9.57
CA PHE A 498 11.84 -7.94 8.36
C PHE A 498 12.05 -8.70 7.06
N GLU A 499 12.50 -9.95 7.10
CA GLU A 499 12.69 -10.78 5.92
C GLU A 499 12.34 -12.22 6.26
N VAL A 500 11.69 -12.91 5.32
CA VAL A 500 11.44 -14.36 5.38
C VAL A 500 11.81 -14.99 4.05
N GLY A 501 12.25 -16.25 4.07
CA GLY A 501 12.59 -16.95 2.84
C GLY A 501 13.20 -18.31 3.08
N ILE A 502 13.98 -18.77 2.11
CA ILE A 502 14.69 -20.04 2.15
C ILE A 502 16.20 -19.85 2.07
N LYS A 503 16.93 -20.62 2.86
CA LYS A 503 18.38 -20.78 2.73
C LYS A 503 18.62 -22.07 1.96
N VAL A 504 19.43 -22.00 0.92
CA VAL A 504 19.84 -23.13 0.09
C VAL A 504 21.31 -23.42 0.35
N GLU A 505 21.65 -24.69 0.53
CA GLU A 505 23.02 -25.19 0.63
C GLU A 505 23.29 -26.19 -0.51
N GLY A 506 24.27 -25.85 -1.34
CA GLY A 506 24.69 -26.63 -2.50
C GLY A 506 24.57 -25.82 -3.80
N SER A 507 25.20 -26.33 -4.86
CA SER A 507 25.12 -25.71 -6.18
C SER A 507 24.10 -26.44 -7.04
N GLY A 508 23.09 -25.73 -7.53
CA GLY A 508 22.01 -26.31 -8.31
C GLY A 508 20.75 -25.45 -8.30
N LYS A 509 19.61 -26.07 -8.58
CA LYS A 509 18.31 -25.41 -8.53
C LYS A 509 17.26 -26.19 -7.76
N LEU A 510 16.35 -25.44 -7.15
CA LEU A 510 15.11 -25.92 -6.54
C LEU A 510 13.96 -24.98 -6.87
N TYR A 511 12.74 -25.37 -6.49
CA TYR A 511 11.55 -24.55 -6.68
C TYR A 511 10.84 -24.32 -5.34
N LEU A 512 10.60 -23.07 -4.98
CA LEU A 512 9.71 -22.69 -3.90
C LEU A 512 8.29 -22.61 -4.46
N ASP A 513 7.44 -23.54 -4.06
CA ASP A 513 6.05 -23.64 -4.51
C ASP A 513 5.22 -22.53 -3.85
N TRP A 514 5.25 -22.47 -2.52
CA TRP A 514 4.59 -21.42 -1.75
C TRP A 514 5.28 -21.21 -0.40
N LEU A 515 5.10 -20.02 0.18
CA LEU A 515 5.45 -19.68 1.56
C LEU A 515 4.28 -18.93 2.20
N THR A 516 3.88 -19.36 3.39
CA THR A 516 2.82 -18.75 4.19
C THR A 516 3.17 -18.70 5.67
N TRP A 517 2.31 -18.10 6.48
CA TRP A 517 2.38 -18.12 7.93
C TRP A 517 1.01 -18.24 8.55
N GLU A 518 0.96 -18.85 9.73
CA GLU A 518 -0.29 -19.07 10.48
C GLU A 518 -0.09 -18.83 11.97
N GLY A 519 -1.22 -18.74 12.68
CA GLY A 519 -1.26 -18.57 14.11
C GLY A 519 -1.39 -17.10 14.55
N THR A 520 -1.92 -16.95 15.76
CA THR A 520 -1.95 -15.67 16.48
C THR A 520 -0.60 -15.47 17.17
N PRO A 521 -0.03 -14.26 17.17
CA PRO A 521 1.27 -14.02 17.81
C PRO A 521 1.23 -14.20 19.33
N GLU A 522 2.39 -14.57 19.86
CA GLU A 522 2.72 -14.50 21.29
C GLU A 522 3.96 -13.62 21.43
N VAL A 523 3.76 -12.32 21.67
CA VAL A 523 4.81 -11.31 21.57
C VAL A 523 4.66 -10.26 22.67
N THR A 524 5.79 -9.73 23.14
CA THR A 524 5.81 -8.56 24.03
C THR A 524 6.66 -7.45 23.41
N PHE A 525 6.04 -6.30 23.20
CA PHE A 525 6.66 -5.10 22.69
C PHE A 525 7.14 -4.25 23.87
N THR A 526 8.45 -4.04 23.94
CA THR A 526 9.10 -3.17 24.93
C THR A 526 10.37 -2.60 24.30
N ARG A 527 10.92 -1.53 24.89
CA ARG A 527 12.21 -1.03 24.48
C ARG A 527 13.28 -2.12 24.67
N PRO A 528 14.06 -2.46 23.65
CA PRO A 528 15.18 -3.38 23.79
C PRO A 528 16.24 -2.85 24.76
N GLU A 529 16.84 -3.76 25.51
CA GLU A 529 18.01 -3.45 26.33
C GLU A 529 19.18 -3.07 25.44
N HIS A 530 19.74 -1.86 25.61
CA HIS A 530 20.89 -1.39 24.83
C HIS A 530 21.97 -0.84 25.75
N LYS A 531 23.21 -0.91 25.29
CA LYS A 531 24.37 -0.30 25.96
C LYS A 531 24.70 1.01 25.26
N GLY A 532 24.93 2.08 26.02
CA GLY A 532 25.38 3.36 25.47
C GLY A 532 24.48 4.52 25.84
N SER A 533 24.58 5.61 25.09
CA SER A 533 23.76 6.80 25.29
C SER A 533 22.41 6.66 24.57
N TRP A 534 21.47 7.57 24.84
CA TRP A 534 20.18 7.62 24.14
C TRP A 534 20.31 7.77 22.61
N LYS A 535 21.47 8.22 22.12
CA LYS A 535 21.76 8.36 20.67
C LYS A 535 22.06 7.02 20.00
N ASP A 536 22.45 6.04 20.78
CA ASP A 536 22.82 4.68 20.33
C ASP A 536 21.62 3.72 20.51
N ALA A 537 20.45 4.23 20.91
CA ALA A 537 19.27 3.43 21.13
C ALA A 537 18.73 2.86 19.82
N PRO A 538 18.35 1.58 19.78
CA PRO A 538 17.77 0.96 18.59
C PRO A 538 16.48 1.69 18.19
N THR A 539 16.32 1.92 16.89
CA THR A 539 15.17 2.64 16.34
C THR A 539 14.18 1.72 15.64
N MET A 540 14.60 0.54 15.15
CA MET A 540 13.77 -0.29 14.30
C MET A 540 12.56 -0.88 15.03
N TRP A 541 12.71 -1.28 16.30
CA TRP A 541 11.59 -1.74 17.13
C TRP A 541 10.49 -0.66 17.28
N ARG A 542 10.87 0.62 17.34
CA ARG A 542 9.94 1.74 17.43
C ARG A 542 9.37 2.10 16.06
N ASN A 543 10.17 2.00 15.00
CA ASN A 543 9.75 2.25 13.63
C ASN A 543 8.76 1.20 13.10
N ALA A 544 8.66 0.04 13.77
CA ALA A 544 7.66 -1.00 13.51
C ALA A 544 6.24 -0.63 13.97
N TRP A 545 6.05 0.55 14.58
CA TRP A 545 4.75 1.09 14.97
C TRP A 545 4.28 2.13 13.96
N ILE A 546 3.04 1.99 13.52
CA ILE A 546 2.34 3.06 12.81
C ILE A 546 2.07 4.16 13.82
N ASN A 547 2.55 5.36 13.53
CA ASN A 547 2.50 6.49 14.44
C ASN A 547 1.51 7.53 13.92
N ALA A 548 0.39 7.69 14.61
CA ALA A 548 -0.62 8.74 14.36
C ALA A 548 -0.84 9.64 15.58
N VAL A 549 0.17 9.79 16.46
CA VAL A 549 0.17 10.79 17.54
C VAL A 549 1.08 11.96 17.20
N ASP A 550 0.83 13.15 17.76
CA ASP A 550 1.70 14.32 17.56
C ASP A 550 3.17 14.07 17.94
N SER A 551 3.39 13.36 19.06
CA SER A 551 4.73 12.98 19.50
C SER A 551 4.75 11.59 20.10
N LEU A 552 5.52 10.69 19.47
CA LEU A 552 5.90 9.39 20.02
C LEU A 552 7.37 9.44 20.45
N THR A 553 7.62 9.50 21.75
CA THR A 553 8.98 9.57 22.29
C THR A 553 9.23 8.46 23.30
N GLY A 554 10.50 8.31 23.67
CA GLY A 554 10.93 7.43 24.74
C GLY A 554 11.70 8.21 25.81
N TRP A 555 11.46 7.90 27.08
CA TRP A 555 12.22 8.46 28.21
C TRP A 555 12.57 7.34 29.19
N ALA A 556 11.99 7.31 30.40
CA ALA A 556 12.11 6.15 31.29
C ALA A 556 11.21 5.01 30.80
N GLU A 557 10.01 5.37 30.32
CA GLU A 557 9.05 4.47 29.69
C GLU A 557 9.42 4.13 28.25
N SER A 558 9.03 2.94 27.77
CA SER A 558 9.22 2.51 26.37
C SER A 558 8.47 3.42 25.41
N PHE A 559 7.18 3.66 25.68
CA PHE A 559 6.27 4.44 24.86
C PHE A 559 5.74 5.64 25.64
N ARG A 560 6.04 6.85 25.19
CA ARG A 560 5.39 8.10 25.63
C ARG A 560 4.60 8.66 24.46
N LEU A 561 3.28 8.59 24.57
CA LEU A 561 2.36 9.15 23.58
C LEU A 561 1.96 10.55 24.05
N VAL A 562 2.02 11.51 23.15
CA VAL A 562 1.49 12.86 23.34
C VAL A 562 0.60 13.20 22.16
N GLN A 563 -0.62 13.64 22.46
CA GLN A 563 -1.60 14.11 21.49
C GLN A 563 -2.12 15.48 21.94
N ASN A 564 -2.08 16.46 21.06
CA ASN A 564 -2.49 17.83 21.39
C ASN A 564 -4.00 18.01 21.29
N GLU A 565 -4.62 17.45 20.24
CA GLU A 565 -6.04 17.61 19.92
C GLU A 565 -6.64 16.31 19.39
N GLY A 566 -7.87 16.00 19.80
CA GLY A 566 -8.58 14.79 19.37
C GLY A 566 -7.90 13.49 19.82
N VAL A 567 -8.25 12.39 19.16
CA VAL A 567 -7.72 11.05 19.44
C VAL A 567 -6.48 10.81 18.58
N GLY A 568 -5.41 10.33 19.22
CA GLY A 568 -4.20 9.84 18.57
C GLY A 568 -3.98 8.37 18.90
N LEU A 569 -3.42 7.64 17.93
CA LEU A 569 -3.23 6.19 18.01
C LEU A 569 -1.82 5.82 17.56
N ILE A 570 -1.21 4.83 18.21
CA ILE A 570 -0.13 4.05 17.60
C ILE A 570 -0.58 2.61 17.44
N MET A 571 -0.17 1.95 16.36
CA MET A 571 -0.68 0.62 15.99
C MET A 571 0.43 -0.31 15.54
N GLN A 572 0.28 -1.60 15.82
CA GLN A 572 1.19 -2.65 15.33
C GLN A 572 0.43 -3.98 15.19
N GLY A 573 0.73 -4.73 14.13
CA GLY A 573 0.11 -6.01 13.82
C GLY A 573 -0.50 -6.06 12.42
N THR A 574 -1.34 -7.06 12.18
CA THR A 574 -1.94 -7.33 10.86
C THR A 574 -3.43 -7.65 10.96
N ARG A 575 -4.10 -7.67 9.80
CA ARG A 575 -5.49 -8.18 9.64
C ARG A 575 -5.60 -9.71 9.77
N ASP A 576 -4.49 -10.44 9.99
CA ASP A 576 -4.51 -11.89 10.18
C ASP A 576 -4.88 -12.29 11.62
N TRP A 577 -4.81 -11.35 12.57
CA TRP A 577 -5.07 -11.61 13.98
C TRP A 577 -6.56 -11.54 14.26
N ARG A 578 -7.13 -12.63 14.79
CA ARG A 578 -8.59 -12.75 15.01
C ARG A 578 -8.97 -12.75 16.48
N ASP A 579 -8.46 -13.74 17.21
CA ASP A 579 -8.81 -14.00 18.60
C ASP A 579 -7.54 -13.92 19.45
N TYR A 580 -7.45 -12.91 20.31
CA TYR A 580 -6.28 -12.66 21.13
C TYR A 580 -6.61 -11.80 22.35
N GLU A 581 -5.66 -11.70 23.26
CA GLU A 581 -5.70 -10.76 24.38
C GLU A 581 -4.51 -9.82 24.26
N VAL A 582 -4.79 -8.51 24.25
CA VAL A 582 -3.78 -7.46 24.35
C VAL A 582 -3.76 -6.91 25.78
N THR A 583 -2.56 -6.74 26.33
CA THR A 583 -2.35 -6.24 27.69
C THR A 583 -1.28 -5.16 27.71
N ALA A 584 -1.47 -4.06 28.45
CA ALA A 584 -0.46 -3.01 28.60
C ALA A 584 -0.50 -2.34 29.98
N ASP A 585 0.64 -1.82 30.44
CA ASP A 585 0.79 -1.05 31.68
C ASP A 585 0.61 0.46 31.43
N VAL A 586 -0.64 0.91 31.33
CA VAL A 586 -0.98 2.28 30.93
C VAL A 586 -0.90 3.23 32.13
N THR A 587 -0.18 4.34 31.97
CA THR A 587 0.01 5.39 32.99
C THR A 587 -0.37 6.76 32.43
N PRO A 588 -1.66 7.16 32.52
CA PRO A 588 -2.10 8.47 32.08
C PRO A 588 -1.53 9.56 33.01
N HIS A 589 -0.90 10.60 32.46
CA HIS A 589 -0.36 11.73 33.25
C HIS A 589 -1.25 12.97 33.17
N LEU A 590 -1.86 13.16 32.01
CA LEU A 590 -2.92 14.11 31.72
C LEU A 590 -3.57 13.56 30.46
N ALA A 591 -4.84 13.21 30.48
CA ALA A 591 -5.54 12.72 29.30
C ALA A 591 -7.03 12.93 29.48
N LYS A 592 -7.77 13.26 28.42
CA LYS A 592 -9.23 13.09 28.45
C LYS A 592 -9.59 11.62 28.60
N ARG A 593 -8.90 10.78 27.82
CA ARG A 593 -8.89 9.32 27.93
C ARG A 593 -7.59 8.71 27.41
N ALA A 594 -7.26 7.51 27.89
CA ALA A 594 -6.15 6.71 27.41
C ALA A 594 -6.45 5.22 27.57
N GLY A 595 -5.90 4.39 26.70
CA GLY A 595 -6.27 2.97 26.70
C GLY A 595 -5.49 2.11 25.73
N ILE A 596 -6.02 0.90 25.53
CA ILE A 596 -5.54 -0.08 24.56
C ILE A 596 -6.65 -0.39 23.56
N ALA A 597 -6.26 -0.66 22.32
CA ALA A 597 -7.17 -1.03 21.25
C ALA A 597 -6.86 -2.44 20.72
N ALA A 598 -7.91 -3.13 20.28
CA ALA A 598 -7.87 -4.44 19.65
C ALA A 598 -8.71 -4.45 18.37
N ARG A 599 -8.44 -5.40 17.49
CA ARG A 599 -8.99 -5.52 16.13
C ARG A 599 -8.93 -4.20 15.37
N VAL A 600 -7.77 -3.54 15.47
CA VAL A 600 -7.51 -2.26 14.82
C VAL A 600 -7.35 -2.46 13.32
N GLN A 601 -8.17 -1.76 12.54
CA GLN A 601 -8.20 -1.80 11.07
C GLN A 601 -7.87 -0.44 10.44
N GLY A 602 -7.45 0.53 11.27
CA GLY A 602 -7.12 1.90 10.89
C GLY A 602 -7.41 2.88 12.03
N LEU A 603 -7.41 4.17 11.74
CA LEU A 603 -7.58 5.24 12.73
C LEU A 603 -9.01 5.44 13.23
N GLU A 604 -10.01 4.88 12.55
CA GLU A 604 -11.43 5.03 12.88
C GLU A 604 -12.19 3.69 12.87
N ARG A 605 -11.46 2.57 12.99
CA ARG A 605 -12.01 1.21 12.93
C ARG A 605 -11.33 0.30 13.96
N TYR A 606 -11.88 0.21 15.17
CA TYR A 606 -11.33 -0.62 16.25
C TYR A 606 -12.30 -0.82 17.43
N TYR A 607 -11.97 -1.78 18.30
CA TYR A 607 -12.47 -1.83 19.68
C TYR A 607 -11.43 -1.27 20.64
N ALA A 608 -11.86 -0.62 21.71
CA ALA A 608 -10.92 -0.15 22.74
C ALA A 608 -11.44 -0.33 24.17
N LEU A 609 -10.49 -0.56 25.08
CA LEU A 609 -10.66 -0.48 26.52
C LEU A 609 -9.94 0.78 27.01
N GLU A 610 -10.68 1.72 27.56
CA GLU A 610 -10.16 3.05 27.88
C GLU A 610 -10.57 3.55 29.25
N LEU A 611 -9.68 4.36 29.82
CA LEU A 611 -9.85 5.06 31.09
C LEU A 611 -10.19 6.52 30.80
N LYS A 612 -11.30 7.01 31.33
CA LYS A 612 -11.68 8.43 31.26
C LYS A 612 -11.29 9.17 32.53
N SER A 613 -10.89 10.43 32.37
CA SER A 613 -10.55 11.35 33.48
C SER A 613 -11.72 11.60 34.45
N GLU A 614 -12.94 11.26 34.05
CA GLU A 614 -14.17 11.32 34.86
C GLU A 614 -14.35 10.11 35.79
N ASN A 615 -13.30 9.34 36.09
CA ASN A 615 -13.35 8.09 36.88
C ASN A 615 -14.26 7.03 36.26
N LYS A 616 -14.11 6.81 34.96
CA LYS A 616 -14.84 5.76 34.25
C LYS A 616 -13.90 4.87 33.46
N VAL A 617 -14.32 3.63 33.26
CA VAL A 617 -13.76 2.72 32.28
C VAL A 617 -14.83 2.38 31.25
N GLN A 618 -14.44 2.33 29.98
CA GLN A 618 -15.34 2.06 28.87
C GLN A 618 -14.77 0.97 27.95
N LEU A 619 -15.68 0.16 27.40
CA LEU A 619 -15.44 -0.56 26.16
C LEU A 619 -16.17 0.19 25.05
N VAL A 620 -15.42 0.60 24.04
CA VAL A 620 -15.93 1.36 22.90
C VAL A 620 -15.69 0.61 21.59
N GLU A 621 -16.59 0.83 20.65
CA GLU A 621 -16.47 0.47 19.25
C GLU A 621 -16.39 1.76 18.43
N VAL A 622 -15.41 1.83 17.53
CA VAL A 622 -15.26 2.96 16.61
C VAL A 622 -15.36 2.43 15.20
N LEU A 623 -16.37 2.91 14.45
CA LEU A 623 -16.60 2.66 13.02
C LEU A 623 -16.98 4.00 12.40
N HIS A 624 -15.99 4.86 12.18
CA HIS A 624 -16.12 6.31 11.92
C HIS A 624 -16.70 7.07 13.11
N ASP A 625 -17.92 6.72 13.51
CA ASP A 625 -18.53 7.19 14.75
C ASP A 625 -18.16 6.27 15.91
N GLU A 626 -18.10 6.85 17.11
CA GLU A 626 -17.85 6.12 18.34
C GLU A 626 -19.14 5.69 19.02
N THR A 627 -19.18 4.43 19.45
CA THR A 627 -20.25 3.84 20.24
C THR A 627 -19.71 3.26 21.54
N ILE A 628 -20.22 3.73 22.68
CA ILE A 628 -19.94 3.12 23.99
C ILE A 628 -20.75 1.83 24.11
N LEU A 629 -20.08 0.69 24.14
CA LEU A 629 -20.72 -0.62 24.30
C LEU A 629 -21.11 -0.88 25.76
N VAL A 630 -20.20 -0.56 26.68
CA VAL A 630 -20.43 -0.66 28.12
C VAL A 630 -19.51 0.28 28.88
N GLU A 631 -19.99 0.80 29.99
CA GLU A 631 -19.28 1.73 30.86
C GLU A 631 -19.55 1.39 32.33
N THR A 632 -18.55 1.58 33.20
CA THR A 632 -18.74 1.56 34.65
C THR A 632 -17.86 2.60 35.33
N ASP A 633 -18.26 3.01 36.53
CA ASP A 633 -17.42 3.82 37.40
C ASP A 633 -16.17 3.02 37.82
N PHE A 634 -15.01 3.66 37.74
CA PHE A 634 -13.72 3.11 38.16
C PHE A 634 -12.84 4.26 38.66
N VAL A 635 -12.51 4.24 39.95
CA VAL A 635 -11.72 5.32 40.56
C VAL A 635 -10.23 5.11 40.31
N TRP A 636 -9.58 6.10 39.73
CA TRP A 636 -8.14 6.11 39.46
C TRP A 636 -7.58 7.53 39.49
N GLU A 637 -6.25 7.68 39.56
CA GLU A 637 -5.59 8.98 39.61
C GLU A 637 -4.51 9.13 38.53
N PHE A 638 -4.29 10.35 38.04
CA PHE A 638 -3.19 10.61 37.11
C PHE A 638 -1.83 10.24 37.74
N GLY A 639 -0.98 9.60 36.94
CA GLY A 639 0.29 9.03 37.38
C GLY A 639 0.19 7.61 37.95
N GLN A 640 -1.03 7.08 38.16
CA GLN A 640 -1.22 5.69 38.51
C GLN A 640 -1.02 4.78 37.29
N THR A 641 -0.20 3.74 37.43
CA THR A 641 -0.09 2.68 36.42
C THR A 641 -1.20 1.66 36.61
N MET A 642 -1.92 1.37 35.54
CA MET A 642 -2.98 0.35 35.50
C MET A 642 -2.65 -0.68 34.42
N LYS A 643 -2.75 -1.96 34.78
CA LYS A 643 -2.58 -3.04 33.81
C LYS A 643 -3.92 -3.30 33.12
N LEU A 644 -4.09 -2.72 31.94
CA LEU A 644 -5.27 -2.93 31.11
C LEU A 644 -5.14 -4.23 30.32
N SER A 645 -6.23 -4.97 30.16
CA SER A 645 -6.31 -6.12 29.26
C SER A 645 -7.62 -6.14 28.49
N LEU A 646 -7.53 -6.33 27.18
CA LEU A 646 -8.68 -6.47 26.29
C LEU A 646 -8.57 -7.80 25.55
N LYS A 647 -9.44 -8.74 25.92
CA LYS A 647 -9.59 -10.04 25.28
C LYS A 647 -10.71 -9.97 24.24
N VAL A 648 -10.39 -10.34 23.00
CA VAL A 648 -11.33 -10.47 21.88
C VAL A 648 -11.38 -11.94 21.44
N HIS A 649 -12.59 -12.52 21.39
CA HIS A 649 -12.78 -13.92 20.99
C HIS A 649 -14.15 -14.12 20.34
N GLY A 650 -14.18 -14.44 19.04
CA GLY A 650 -15.43 -14.38 18.27
C GLY A 650 -16.05 -13.00 18.41
N ASP A 651 -17.31 -12.91 18.84
CA ASP A 651 -18.00 -11.63 19.08
C ASP A 651 -17.85 -11.12 20.52
N GLN A 652 -17.12 -11.82 21.40
CA GLN A 652 -17.01 -11.46 22.81
C GLN A 652 -15.84 -10.52 23.06
N LEU A 653 -16.11 -9.46 23.83
CA LEU A 653 -15.15 -8.47 24.28
C LEU A 653 -15.11 -8.49 25.82
N LEU A 654 -13.93 -8.70 26.39
CA LEU A 654 -13.73 -8.73 27.84
C LEU A 654 -12.62 -7.74 28.22
N GLY A 655 -12.99 -6.72 28.99
CA GLY A 655 -12.07 -5.72 29.51
C GLY A 655 -11.74 -5.98 30.98
N SER A 656 -10.45 -5.99 31.31
CA SER A 656 -9.94 -6.23 32.66
C SER A 656 -8.94 -5.16 33.07
N ILE A 657 -8.94 -4.81 34.36
CA ILE A 657 -7.96 -3.89 34.97
C ILE A 657 -7.30 -4.61 36.14
N ASN A 658 -5.96 -4.62 36.18
CA ASN A 658 -5.17 -5.25 37.24
C ASN A 658 -5.51 -6.75 37.49
N GLY A 659 -5.99 -7.44 36.44
CA GLY A 659 -6.38 -8.85 36.50
C GLY A 659 -7.83 -9.10 36.90
N GLU A 660 -8.61 -8.06 37.22
CA GLU A 660 -10.04 -8.17 37.51
C GLU A 660 -10.87 -7.80 36.29
N ASN A 661 -11.85 -8.63 35.93
CA ASN A 661 -12.77 -8.34 34.84
C ASN A 661 -13.71 -7.20 35.26
N VAL A 662 -13.67 -6.10 34.53
CA VAL A 662 -14.46 -4.90 34.83
C VAL A 662 -15.61 -4.70 33.85
N LEU A 663 -15.44 -5.11 32.59
CA LEU A 663 -16.39 -4.87 31.51
C LEU A 663 -16.53 -6.08 30.61
N THR A 664 -17.74 -6.32 30.10
CA THR A 664 -18.02 -7.35 29.09
C THR A 664 -19.03 -6.79 28.10
N ALA A 665 -18.76 -7.00 26.81
CA ALA A 665 -19.64 -6.63 25.72
C ALA A 665 -19.61 -7.70 24.62
N THR A 666 -20.55 -7.59 23.68
CA THR A 666 -20.55 -8.39 22.46
C THR A 666 -20.69 -7.49 21.24
N SER A 667 -19.84 -7.68 20.24
CA SER A 667 -19.96 -7.03 18.94
C SER A 667 -19.32 -7.88 17.84
N ASN A 668 -19.96 -7.89 16.67
CA ASN A 668 -19.51 -8.59 15.47
C ASN A 668 -18.99 -7.63 14.38
N THR A 669 -18.81 -6.35 14.70
CA THR A 669 -18.39 -5.30 13.74
C THR A 669 -17.01 -5.59 13.14
N PHE A 670 -16.05 -6.02 13.97
CA PHE A 670 -14.71 -6.40 13.53
C PHE A 670 -14.39 -7.83 13.96
N SER A 671 -13.98 -8.68 13.01
CA SER A 671 -13.54 -10.07 13.24
C SER A 671 -12.03 -10.22 13.43
N ASP A 672 -11.26 -9.19 13.07
CA ASP A 672 -9.82 -9.25 12.95
C ASP A 672 -9.18 -7.85 13.04
N GLY A 673 -7.88 -7.81 13.29
CA GLY A 673 -7.07 -6.60 13.19
C GLY A 673 -5.93 -6.52 14.20
N ALA A 674 -5.12 -5.49 14.04
CA ALA A 674 -3.93 -5.18 14.83
C ALA A 674 -4.27 -4.72 16.26
N ILE A 675 -3.24 -4.42 17.06
CA ILE A 675 -3.41 -3.75 18.36
C ILE A 675 -3.07 -2.27 18.28
N GLY A 676 -3.47 -1.49 19.29
CA GLY A 676 -3.02 -0.12 19.43
C GLY A 676 -2.94 0.39 20.87
N LEU A 677 -2.22 1.51 21.05
CA LEU A 677 -2.31 2.36 22.23
C LEU A 677 -2.95 3.68 21.82
N LEU A 678 -3.97 4.10 22.57
CA LEU A 678 -4.74 5.30 22.27
C LEU A 678 -4.61 6.36 23.36
N ILE A 679 -4.74 7.61 22.95
CA ILE A 679 -4.86 8.76 23.83
C ILE A 679 -5.74 9.83 23.19
N GLU A 680 -6.59 10.46 23.99
CA GLU A 680 -7.23 11.73 23.63
C GLU A 680 -6.68 12.84 24.50
N GLU A 681 -6.11 13.87 23.86
CA GLU A 681 -5.61 15.12 24.46
C GLU A 681 -4.80 14.96 25.75
N GLY A 682 -3.47 14.92 25.61
CA GLY A 682 -2.51 15.00 26.71
C GLY A 682 -1.33 14.04 26.53
N ARG A 683 -0.92 13.39 27.61
CA ARG A 683 0.18 12.42 27.67
C ARG A 683 -0.19 11.15 28.45
N THR A 684 0.19 10.00 27.87
CA THR A 684 0.21 8.69 28.54
C THR A 684 1.57 7.99 28.35
N ALA A 685 1.85 7.02 29.20
CA ALA A 685 3.08 6.24 29.20
C ALA A 685 2.80 4.74 29.35
N THR A 686 3.56 3.91 28.64
CA THR A 686 3.49 2.44 28.69
C THR A 686 4.90 1.87 28.59
N ASN A 687 5.24 0.84 29.37
CA ASN A 687 6.52 0.15 29.27
C ASN A 687 6.46 -1.09 28.37
N ALA A 688 5.41 -1.88 28.50
CA ALA A 688 5.26 -3.14 27.80
C ALA A 688 3.84 -3.34 27.29
N ILE A 689 3.75 -3.93 26.10
CA ILE A 689 2.49 -4.34 25.49
C ILE A 689 2.65 -5.81 25.12
N SER A 690 1.77 -6.67 25.62
CA SER A 690 1.81 -8.11 25.33
C SER A 690 0.58 -8.52 24.53
N VAL A 691 0.79 -9.35 23.52
CA VAL A 691 -0.27 -10.03 22.77
C VAL A 691 -0.09 -11.52 22.97
N LYS A 692 -1.20 -12.22 23.26
CA LYS A 692 -1.20 -13.68 23.37
C LYS A 692 -2.44 -14.28 22.70
N PRO A 693 -2.34 -15.51 22.18
CA PRO A 693 -3.50 -16.24 21.70
C PRO A 693 -4.50 -16.47 22.83
N VAL A 694 -5.78 -16.51 22.48
CA VAL A 694 -6.85 -16.93 23.40
C VAL A 694 -7.29 -18.33 23.04
N SER A 695 -7.39 -19.18 24.07
CA SER A 695 -7.94 -20.53 23.97
C SER A 695 -9.46 -20.54 24.00
#